data_AF-A0AA35M0M2-F1
#
_entry.id   AF-A0AA35M0M2-F1
#
_cell.length_a   1.000
_cell.length_b   1.000
_cell.length_c   1.000
_cell.angle_alpha   90.00
_cell.angle_beta   90.00
_cell.angle_gamma   90.00
#
_symmetry.space_group_name_H-M   'P 1'
#
loop_
_entity.id
_entity.type
_entity.pdbx_description
1 polymer ?
#
loop_
_entity_poly.entity_id
_entity_poly.type
_entity_poly.pdbx_seq_one_letter_code
_entity_poly.pdbx_strand_id
1 'polypeptide(L)'
;MRLSSAIGVAFISAASGPVMAKELPVDEARAARLYDSGVIHQELISKKIAHWEAEMEAGLMASDQFPRLNATKCVNGIAEAISGDPLHTFKCKNMDLLDFINHEDLGSTGYYQNIRSGSSTWGWTDPESGREFIASGVYDGVSFIEILPEGRMLPLAFLPKWATLASGAWWTEIRPYKHYMVIGSELVGNGVQIFDMAKLLPLDGSNGIHRFTNAEDLTGHFNETLPVGRSHNVVINEELNYGVAVGVQPRDQGCMGGLHFFTLDDPSNPISLGCDGQDGYTHDAQCLVYRGPDEKYVGREICYGYNEDTLTVFDVTDKSAVTIISRITYEGATFTHQGWVNDVNNQEYLFMDDEYDEYDLVGPAADGYPVTYIWDIRDLENPKQTGLFKATTRGIDHNQYVWGNYIYQSNYGAGVRVYDISSVPSDPTGNSVCEVAYFDTYPEDDQDEGSGAIKFSGSWHSYAGFKSGYVFINTIERGGFLVKPTKYAPCPAKTCNADNCLRSLRAESVSGRLEESQQFCAEFTDGWNAQVTDVPKYATEACTGNVISRVSSACSCLPTPTASYPESQIITEMMTNDEISPEITVDKIVVLTCTLAATSSGSDLDQHALNVSHTLIAIAMRAPHDKLSKLVDFCFRLHLHTTSDPINGGALSPLRQDEDLWSKWPHLEHVVKEYEWSTSVYESEISDNQPYQNYTAWRAQLYELGFSVWTEEADYTYIRLTWVFGRNDDHSKRRQRLDVPFLQESPFLSQLFQGHFWQSWRDFFKACQELQDLGSQDLSDQDTQELIRQALQNMEKIEVDQASVHHAESN
;
A
#
# COMPACT_ATOMS: atom_id res chain seq x y z
N MET A 1 56.33 35.37 15.05
CA MET A 1 56.61 34.93 13.66
C MET A 1 55.28 34.53 13.04
N ARG A 2 54.88 35.23 11.97
CA ARG A 2 53.67 34.94 11.18
C ARG A 2 53.89 33.69 10.32
N LEU A 3 52.84 32.90 10.11
CA LEU A 3 52.42 32.49 8.76
C LEU A 3 51.00 31.91 8.79
N SER A 4 50.14 32.56 8.03
CA SER A 4 48.74 32.28 7.77
C SER A 4 48.62 31.50 6.45
N SER A 5 47.56 30.69 6.31
CA SER A 5 46.79 30.38 5.07
C SER A 5 45.74 29.33 5.46
N ALA A 6 44.45 29.64 5.69
CA ALA A 6 43.42 30.03 4.73
C ALA A 6 43.23 29.01 3.59
N ILE A 7 42.41 27.98 3.83
CA ILE A 7 41.71 27.23 2.76
C ILE A 7 40.22 27.47 3.00
N GLY A 8 39.61 28.18 2.06
CA GLY A 8 38.21 28.59 2.08
C GLY A 8 37.30 27.39 1.84
N VAL A 9 36.23 27.35 2.63
CA VAL A 9 35.07 26.49 2.49
C VAL A 9 34.33 26.91 1.21
N ALA A 10 34.28 26.03 0.22
CA ALA A 10 33.32 26.15 -0.87
C ALA A 10 32.03 25.45 -0.43
N PHE A 11 31.07 26.24 0.08
CA PHE A 11 29.68 25.81 0.17
C PHE A 11 29.15 25.74 -1.26
N ILE A 12 29.13 24.54 -1.85
CA ILE A 12 28.28 24.25 -2.99
C ILE A 12 26.88 24.08 -2.42
N SER A 13 26.09 25.15 -2.50
CA SER A 13 24.64 25.07 -2.33
C SER A 13 24.07 24.29 -3.51
N ALA A 14 24.03 22.95 -3.38
CA ALA A 14 23.19 22.13 -4.22
C ALA A 14 21.74 22.52 -3.93
N ALA A 15 21.03 22.93 -4.97
CA ALA A 15 19.58 23.09 -4.92
C ALA A 15 18.98 21.73 -4.55
N SER A 16 18.48 21.63 -3.32
CA SER A 16 17.73 20.50 -2.81
C SER A 16 16.36 20.48 -3.49
N GLY A 17 16.27 19.83 -4.65
CA GLY A 17 15.06 19.08 -4.98
C GLY A 17 15.00 17.84 -4.08
N PRO A 18 13.83 17.29 -3.76
CA PRO A 18 13.75 16.07 -2.96
C PRO A 18 14.39 14.92 -3.76
N VAL A 19 15.60 14.52 -3.36
CA VAL A 19 16.26 13.32 -3.90
C VAL A 19 15.76 12.15 -3.09
N MET A 20 14.76 11.48 -3.65
CA MET A 20 14.03 10.33 -3.13
C MET A 20 14.62 9.03 -3.71
N ALA A 21 15.90 8.74 -3.45
CA ALA A 21 16.55 7.52 -3.96
C ALA A 21 16.66 6.46 -2.85
N LYS A 22 15.91 5.35 -2.99
CA LYS A 22 15.94 4.19 -2.08
C LYS A 22 17.00 3.18 -2.51
N GLU A 23 17.14 3.00 -3.83
CA GLU A 23 18.31 2.38 -4.42
C GLU A 23 19.50 3.33 -4.36
N LEU A 24 20.67 2.78 -4.10
CA LEU A 24 21.91 3.51 -3.89
C LEU A 24 23.00 2.96 -4.82
N PRO A 25 23.95 3.80 -5.27
CA PRO A 25 25.17 3.29 -5.87
C PRO A 25 25.96 2.51 -4.82
N VAL A 26 26.68 1.48 -5.25
CA VAL A 26 27.47 0.67 -4.33
C VAL A 26 28.64 1.47 -3.76
N ASP A 27 28.80 1.45 -2.43
CA ASP A 27 30.01 1.92 -1.76
C ASP A 27 31.08 0.83 -1.85
N GLU A 28 31.93 0.91 -2.88
CA GLU A 28 32.98 -0.09 -3.13
C GLU A 28 33.95 -0.26 -1.95
N ALA A 29 34.15 0.78 -1.13
CA ALA A 29 35.01 0.67 0.04
C ALA A 29 34.31 -0.07 1.19
N ARG A 30 32.99 0.05 1.32
CA ARG A 30 32.18 -0.77 2.23
C ARG A 30 32.10 -2.21 1.74
N ALA A 31 31.78 -2.42 0.46
CA ALA A 31 31.73 -3.74 -0.20
C ALA A 31 33.02 -4.52 0.04
N ALA A 32 34.17 -3.95 -0.31
CA ALA A 32 35.48 -4.58 -0.14
C ALA A 32 35.81 -4.95 1.32
N ARG A 33 35.38 -4.13 2.29
CA ARG A 33 35.67 -4.39 3.71
C ARG A 33 34.76 -5.44 4.32
N LEU A 34 33.47 -5.42 3.98
CA LEU A 34 32.44 -6.17 4.69
C LEU A 34 31.97 -7.43 3.94
N TYR A 35 31.88 -7.35 2.62
CA TYR A 35 31.23 -8.36 1.79
C TYR A 35 32.24 -9.17 0.98
N ASP A 36 33.10 -8.51 0.19
CA ASP A 36 34.13 -9.20 -0.60
C ASP A 36 35.12 -9.97 0.30
N SER A 37 35.36 -9.45 1.51
CA SER A 37 36.19 -10.11 2.53
C SER A 37 35.55 -11.36 3.13
N GLY A 38 34.23 -11.51 2.97
CA GLY A 38 33.41 -12.58 3.55
C GLY A 38 33.16 -12.45 5.05
N VAL A 39 33.48 -11.31 5.68
CA VAL A 39 33.32 -11.16 7.14
C VAL A 39 31.85 -11.19 7.58
N ILE A 40 30.95 -10.53 6.85
CA ILE A 40 29.50 -10.55 7.16
C ILE A 40 28.94 -11.97 7.04
N HIS A 41 29.28 -12.66 5.95
CA HIS A 41 28.89 -14.06 5.76
C HIS A 41 29.37 -14.97 6.90
N GLN A 42 30.64 -14.85 7.30
CA GLN A 42 31.21 -15.64 8.38
C GLN A 42 30.55 -15.32 9.73
N GLU A 43 30.23 -14.05 9.98
CA GLU A 43 29.49 -13.63 11.17
C GLU A 43 28.09 -14.23 11.20
N LEU A 44 27.34 -14.14 10.09
CA LEU A 44 26.00 -14.71 9.95
C LEU A 44 26.00 -16.22 10.19
N ILE A 45 26.89 -16.96 9.50
CA ILE A 45 27.06 -18.41 9.71
C ILE A 45 27.35 -18.72 11.18
N SER A 46 28.26 -17.96 11.80
CA SER A 46 28.64 -18.19 13.19
C SER A 46 27.48 -17.95 14.15
N LYS A 47 26.64 -16.94 13.90
CA LYS A 47 25.44 -16.65 14.70
C LYS A 47 24.37 -17.73 14.54
N LYS A 48 24.10 -18.18 13.31
CA LYS A 48 23.18 -19.30 13.04
C LYS A 48 23.60 -20.56 13.78
N ILE A 49 24.87 -20.96 13.64
CA ILE A 49 25.41 -22.15 14.31
C ILE A 49 25.32 -22.01 15.84
N ALA A 50 25.75 -20.87 16.40
CA ALA A 50 25.70 -20.66 17.84
C ALA A 50 24.26 -20.70 18.40
N HIS A 51 23.29 -20.19 17.64
CA HIS A 51 21.88 -20.26 17.98
C HIS A 51 21.38 -21.71 18.01
N TRP A 52 21.62 -22.48 16.95
CA TRP A 52 21.18 -23.89 16.89
C TRP A 52 21.89 -24.78 17.91
N GLU A 53 23.18 -24.57 18.15
CA GLU A 53 23.91 -25.29 19.22
C GLU A 53 23.30 -25.00 20.61
N ALA A 54 22.85 -23.76 20.86
CA ALA A 54 22.16 -23.41 22.09
C ALA A 54 20.76 -24.07 22.20
N GLU A 55 20.00 -24.12 21.10
CA GLU A 55 18.72 -24.84 21.05
C GLU A 55 18.89 -26.35 21.27
N MET A 56 19.95 -26.94 20.69
CA MET A 56 20.32 -28.33 20.93
C MET A 56 20.68 -28.59 22.40
N GLU A 57 21.50 -27.73 23.02
CA GLU A 57 21.87 -27.86 24.43
C GLU A 57 20.65 -27.74 25.35
N ALA A 58 19.69 -26.89 24.99
CA ALA A 58 18.41 -26.75 25.68
C ALA A 58 17.44 -27.92 25.42
N GLY A 59 17.77 -28.84 24.50
CA GLY A 59 16.93 -29.97 24.13
C GLY A 59 15.78 -29.62 23.18
N LEU A 60 15.73 -28.42 22.63
CA LEU A 60 14.64 -27.93 21.76
C LEU A 60 14.64 -28.60 20.38
N MET A 61 15.76 -29.18 19.96
CA MET A 61 15.90 -29.91 18.69
C MET A 61 15.80 -31.43 18.84
N ALA A 62 15.44 -31.95 20.02
CA ALA A 62 15.31 -33.39 20.23
C ALA A 62 14.06 -33.93 19.51
N SER A 63 14.24 -34.77 18.49
CA SER A 63 13.12 -35.21 17.62
C SER A 63 12.06 -36.05 18.35
N ASP A 64 12.41 -36.73 19.44
CA ASP A 64 11.51 -37.58 20.21
C ASP A 64 10.41 -36.79 20.96
N GLN A 65 10.57 -35.48 21.12
CA GLN A 65 9.53 -34.61 21.70
C GLN A 65 8.42 -34.24 20.69
N PHE A 66 8.64 -34.46 19.40
CA PHE A 66 7.71 -34.07 18.33
C PHE A 66 7.01 -35.31 17.74
N PRO A 67 5.84 -35.72 18.26
CA PRO A 67 5.08 -36.82 17.70
C PRO A 67 4.49 -36.47 16.33
N ARG A 68 4.23 -37.49 15.50
CA ARG A 68 3.48 -37.31 14.24
C ARG A 68 2.11 -36.69 14.52
N LEU A 69 1.81 -35.58 13.83
CA LEU A 69 0.51 -34.91 13.97
C LEU A 69 -0.45 -35.34 12.86
N ASN A 70 -1.74 -35.13 13.12
CA ASN A 70 -2.82 -35.42 12.18
C ASN A 70 -3.49 -34.14 11.70
N ALA A 71 -4.36 -34.28 10.71
CA ALA A 71 -5.08 -33.16 10.13
C ALA A 71 -5.84 -32.37 11.21
N THR A 72 -5.55 -31.08 11.28
CA THR A 72 -6.07 -30.15 12.27
C THR A 72 -6.48 -28.87 11.55
N LYS A 73 -7.75 -28.50 11.69
CA LYS A 73 -8.28 -27.31 11.04
C LYS A 73 -7.81 -26.05 11.74
N CYS A 74 -7.56 -25.02 10.96
CA CYS A 74 -7.40 -23.68 11.46
C CYS A 74 -8.76 -23.08 11.83
N VAL A 75 -9.03 -22.97 13.12
CA VAL A 75 -10.28 -22.43 13.66
C VAL A 75 -9.96 -21.22 14.52
N ASN A 76 -10.54 -20.07 14.16
CA ASN A 76 -10.34 -18.79 14.86
C ASN A 76 -8.86 -18.40 15.03
N GLY A 77 -8.03 -18.72 14.02
CA GLY A 77 -6.62 -18.36 14.01
C GLY A 77 -5.69 -19.39 14.66
N ILE A 78 -6.22 -20.54 15.10
CA ILE A 78 -5.45 -21.55 15.84
C ILE A 78 -5.70 -22.95 15.25
N ALA A 79 -4.63 -23.73 15.13
CA ALA A 79 -4.65 -25.17 14.86
C ALA A 79 -4.05 -25.91 16.08
N GLU A 80 -4.92 -26.37 16.97
CA GLU A 80 -4.56 -27.13 18.18
C GLU A 80 -4.45 -28.62 17.84
N ALA A 81 -3.26 -29.07 17.45
CA ALA A 81 -3.04 -30.45 16.98
C ALA A 81 -3.04 -31.46 18.14
N ILE A 82 -2.60 -31.04 19.33
CA ILE A 82 -2.70 -31.79 20.58
C ILE A 82 -3.39 -30.91 21.61
N SER A 83 -4.53 -31.36 22.13
CA SER A 83 -5.35 -30.53 23.01
C SER A 83 -4.63 -30.18 24.31
N GLY A 84 -4.57 -28.88 24.62
CA GLY A 84 -3.93 -28.31 25.80
C GLY A 84 -2.40 -28.26 25.74
N ASP A 85 -1.78 -28.61 24.61
CA ASP A 85 -0.33 -28.60 24.45
C ASP A 85 0.13 -27.35 23.68
N PRO A 86 0.81 -26.40 24.34
CA PRO A 86 1.27 -25.18 23.68
C PRO A 86 2.29 -25.44 22.56
N LEU A 87 3.11 -26.51 22.64
CA LEU A 87 4.11 -26.83 21.61
C LEU A 87 3.48 -27.30 20.29
N HIS A 88 2.22 -27.73 20.35
CA HIS A 88 1.45 -28.27 19.23
C HIS A 88 0.17 -27.46 18.98
N THR A 89 0.16 -26.20 19.40
CA THR A 89 -0.90 -25.23 19.16
C THR A 89 -0.35 -24.14 18.27
N PHE A 90 -0.67 -24.20 16.98
CA PHE A 90 -0.08 -23.34 15.96
C PHE A 90 -0.99 -22.17 15.64
N LYS A 91 -0.46 -20.95 15.51
CA LYS A 91 -1.19 -19.86 14.87
C LYS A 91 -1.32 -20.13 13.38
N CYS A 92 -2.45 -19.75 12.81
CA CYS A 92 -2.72 -19.99 11.40
C CYS A 92 -3.73 -18.99 10.86
N LYS A 93 -3.75 -18.83 9.54
CA LYS A 93 -4.79 -18.09 8.84
C LYS A 93 -5.06 -18.76 7.53
N ASN A 94 -6.29 -19.23 7.36
CA ASN A 94 -6.76 -19.86 6.13
C ASN A 94 -5.91 -21.06 5.66
N MET A 95 -5.11 -21.68 6.53
CA MET A 95 -4.33 -22.89 6.21
C MET A 95 -4.58 -23.96 7.26
N ASP A 96 -4.98 -25.15 6.83
CA ASP A 96 -5.15 -26.29 7.72
C ASP A 96 -3.84 -27.11 7.78
N LEU A 97 -3.51 -27.64 8.96
CA LEU A 97 -2.50 -28.69 9.11
C LEU A 97 -3.09 -30.00 8.60
N LEU A 98 -2.31 -30.79 7.86
CA LEU A 98 -2.72 -32.10 7.35
C LEU A 98 -1.88 -33.24 7.92
N ASP A 99 -0.58 -33.04 8.04
CA ASP A 99 0.37 -34.01 8.58
C ASP A 99 1.62 -33.29 9.10
N PHE A 100 2.32 -33.92 10.03
CA PHE A 100 3.65 -33.51 10.46
C PHE A 100 4.47 -34.76 10.76
N ILE A 101 5.71 -34.82 10.28
CA ILE A 101 6.64 -35.91 10.60
C ILE A 101 7.96 -35.29 11.05
N ASN A 102 8.49 -35.75 12.19
CA ASN A 102 9.76 -35.27 12.71
C ASN A 102 10.96 -35.73 11.85
N HIS A 103 12.11 -35.08 12.00
CA HIS A 103 13.31 -35.39 11.20
C HIS A 103 13.79 -36.85 11.31
N GLU A 104 13.63 -37.48 12.47
CA GLU A 104 14.02 -38.89 12.67
C GLU A 104 13.14 -39.83 11.85
N ASP A 105 11.82 -39.65 11.90
CA ASP A 105 10.84 -40.42 11.15
C ASP A 105 10.86 -40.10 9.64
N LEU A 106 11.50 -38.99 9.24
CA LEU A 106 11.86 -38.70 7.84
C LEU A 106 13.15 -39.41 7.39
N GLY A 107 13.82 -40.14 8.27
CA GLY A 107 15.00 -40.95 7.97
C GLY A 107 16.34 -40.30 8.33
N SER A 108 16.35 -39.09 8.91
CA SER A 108 17.57 -38.49 9.46
C SER A 108 17.98 -39.22 10.73
N THR A 109 19.08 -39.96 10.66
CA THR A 109 19.51 -40.83 11.76
C THR A 109 20.25 -40.11 12.88
N GLY A 110 20.68 -38.87 12.66
CA GLY A 110 21.53 -38.16 13.61
C GLY A 110 22.89 -38.82 13.79
N TYR A 111 23.41 -39.45 12.73
CA TYR A 111 24.64 -40.25 12.81
C TYR A 111 25.83 -39.41 13.29
N TYR A 112 25.86 -38.13 12.93
CA TYR A 112 26.88 -37.19 13.37
C TYR A 112 26.34 -36.30 14.50
N GLN A 113 26.94 -36.42 15.69
CA GLN A 113 26.63 -35.62 16.88
C GLN A 113 25.14 -35.59 17.30
N ASN A 114 24.34 -36.57 16.86
CA ASN A 114 22.90 -36.61 17.09
C ASN A 114 22.13 -35.40 16.52
N ILE A 115 22.70 -34.71 15.53
CA ILE A 115 22.07 -33.55 14.87
C ILE A 115 21.03 -34.03 13.87
N ARG A 116 19.83 -33.48 13.97
CA ARG A 116 18.75 -33.64 13.00
C ARG A 116 18.18 -32.27 12.72
N SER A 117 18.31 -31.82 11.48
CA SER A 117 17.80 -30.52 11.07
C SER A 117 17.36 -30.53 9.61
N GLY A 118 16.49 -29.59 9.26
CA GLY A 118 15.95 -29.41 7.91
C GLY A 118 16.49 -28.16 7.21
N SER A 119 16.58 -28.23 5.88
CA SER A 119 16.96 -27.12 4.99
C SER A 119 16.04 -27.05 3.77
N SER A 120 16.54 -26.63 2.60
CA SER A 120 15.81 -26.55 1.33
C SER A 120 14.90 -27.75 1.03
N THR A 121 13.78 -27.50 0.36
CA THR A 121 12.85 -28.55 -0.04
C THR A 121 12.19 -28.25 -1.38
N TRP A 122 12.14 -29.22 -2.29
CA TRP A 122 11.52 -29.04 -3.60
C TRP A 122 10.65 -30.24 -3.98
N GLY A 123 9.61 -29.97 -4.77
CA GLY A 123 8.68 -31.00 -5.21
C GLY A 123 8.78 -31.33 -6.69
N TRP A 124 8.34 -32.54 -7.02
CA TRP A 124 8.15 -33.04 -8.37
C TRP A 124 6.80 -33.75 -8.46
N THR A 125 6.04 -33.48 -9.51
CA THR A 125 4.83 -34.24 -9.84
C THR A 125 5.14 -35.11 -11.05
N ASP A 126 4.98 -36.42 -10.91
CA ASP A 126 5.11 -37.33 -12.03
C ASP A 126 3.98 -37.08 -13.04
N PRO A 127 4.29 -36.70 -14.30
CA PRO A 127 3.27 -36.31 -15.26
C PRO A 127 2.39 -37.47 -15.72
N GLU A 128 2.84 -38.73 -15.59
CA GLU A 128 2.10 -39.91 -16.03
C GLU A 128 1.07 -40.36 -14.98
N SER A 129 1.49 -40.49 -13.72
CA SER A 129 0.65 -40.98 -12.62
C SER A 129 -0.05 -39.86 -11.84
N GLY A 130 0.47 -38.63 -11.90
CA GLY A 130 0.00 -37.51 -11.08
C GLY A 130 0.42 -37.60 -9.62
N ARG A 131 1.31 -38.53 -9.25
CA ARG A 131 1.86 -38.66 -7.89
C ARG A 131 2.78 -37.48 -7.59
N GLU A 132 2.69 -36.97 -6.36
CA GLU A 132 3.41 -35.79 -5.90
C GLU A 132 4.49 -36.20 -4.90
N PHE A 133 5.72 -35.76 -5.13
CA PHE A 133 6.89 -36.12 -4.32
C PHE A 133 7.65 -34.89 -3.86
N ILE A 134 8.23 -34.96 -2.67
CA ILE A 134 9.12 -33.97 -2.09
C ILE A 134 10.52 -34.58 -1.94
N ALA A 135 11.53 -33.78 -2.26
CA ALA A 135 12.90 -33.95 -1.82
C ALA A 135 13.18 -32.92 -0.72
N SER A 136 13.35 -33.39 0.52
CA SER A 136 13.53 -32.56 1.72
C SER A 136 14.96 -32.66 2.20
N GLY A 137 15.71 -31.57 2.12
CA GLY A 137 17.06 -31.48 2.65
C GLY A 137 17.06 -31.64 4.17
N VAL A 138 17.95 -32.50 4.67
CA VAL A 138 18.20 -32.67 6.10
C VAL A 138 19.71 -32.74 6.36
N TYR A 139 20.11 -32.64 7.63
CA TYR A 139 21.52 -32.63 8.04
C TYR A 139 22.33 -33.80 7.46
N ASP A 140 21.75 -35.00 7.42
CA ASP A 140 22.46 -36.21 6.97
C ASP A 140 22.35 -36.46 5.44
N GLY A 141 21.51 -35.72 4.71
CA GLY A 141 21.19 -36.02 3.31
C GLY A 141 19.87 -35.44 2.81
N VAL A 142 19.14 -36.22 2.01
CA VAL A 142 17.84 -35.85 1.46
C VAL A 142 16.83 -36.95 1.76
N SER A 143 15.71 -36.58 2.37
CA SER A 143 14.54 -37.43 2.55
C SER A 143 13.60 -37.29 1.36
N PHE A 144 13.15 -38.41 0.80
CA PHE A 144 12.18 -38.45 -0.28
C PHE A 144 10.82 -38.90 0.24
N ILE A 145 9.82 -38.07 0.03
CA ILE A 145 8.49 -38.20 0.64
C ILE A 145 7.46 -38.16 -0.48
N GLU A 146 6.54 -39.11 -0.52
CA GLU A 146 5.34 -38.99 -1.34
C GLU A 146 4.23 -38.27 -0.57
N ILE A 147 3.55 -37.33 -1.23
CA ILE A 147 2.36 -36.67 -0.73
C ILE A 147 1.14 -37.41 -1.29
N LEU A 148 0.46 -38.16 -0.42
CA LEU A 148 -0.71 -38.94 -0.80
C LEU A 148 -1.93 -38.04 -1.01
N PRO A 149 -2.87 -38.42 -1.90
CA PRO A 149 -4.07 -37.64 -2.20
C PRO A 149 -4.91 -37.26 -0.97
N GLU A 150 -4.88 -38.08 0.08
CA GLU A 150 -5.60 -37.88 1.33
C GLU A 150 -4.95 -36.82 2.26
N GLY A 151 -3.85 -36.19 1.84
CA GLY A 151 -3.13 -35.19 2.64
C GLY A 151 -2.26 -35.84 3.70
N ARG A 152 -1.57 -36.94 3.34
CA ARG A 152 -0.64 -37.65 4.21
C ARG A 152 0.72 -37.79 3.57
N MET A 153 1.76 -37.64 4.36
CA MET A 153 3.14 -37.85 3.95
C MET A 153 3.53 -39.32 4.15
N LEU A 154 4.15 -39.89 3.11
CA LEU A 154 4.73 -41.21 3.12
C LEU A 154 6.24 -41.09 2.85
N PRO A 155 7.09 -41.17 3.88
CA PRO A 155 8.54 -41.24 3.70
C PRO A 155 8.89 -42.52 2.93
N LEU A 156 9.48 -42.37 1.74
CA LEU A 156 9.78 -43.48 0.84
C LEU A 156 11.25 -43.87 0.87
N ALA A 157 12.13 -42.88 0.84
CA ALA A 157 13.55 -43.14 0.65
C ALA A 157 14.44 -42.04 1.26
N PHE A 158 15.73 -42.35 1.33
CA PHE A 158 16.76 -41.45 1.83
C PHE A 158 18.03 -41.57 0.99
N LEU A 159 18.61 -40.44 0.60
CA LEU A 159 19.91 -40.34 -0.08
C LEU A 159 20.91 -39.62 0.84
N PRO A 160 22.04 -40.23 1.20
CA PRO A 160 23.06 -39.57 2.03
C PRO A 160 23.80 -38.48 1.26
N LYS A 161 24.34 -37.49 1.99
CA LYS A 161 25.30 -36.54 1.43
C LYS A 161 26.50 -37.25 0.82
N TRP A 162 27.11 -36.63 -0.19
CA TRP A 162 28.29 -37.15 -0.84
C TRP A 162 29.53 -37.12 0.06
N ALA A 163 29.73 -36.00 0.76
CA ALA A 163 30.86 -35.82 1.66
C ALA A 163 30.61 -36.38 3.07
N THR A 164 31.69 -36.55 3.83
CA THR A 164 31.60 -36.88 5.25
C THR A 164 30.98 -35.72 6.03
N LEU A 165 30.06 -36.04 6.94
CA LEU A 165 29.34 -35.05 7.75
C LEU A 165 30.30 -34.25 8.66
N ALA A 166 30.07 -32.94 8.72
CA ALA A 166 30.77 -31.93 9.50
C ALA A 166 29.88 -30.68 9.61
N SER A 167 30.38 -29.59 10.19
CA SER A 167 29.60 -28.35 10.40
C SER A 167 29.00 -27.73 9.13
N GLY A 168 29.51 -28.02 7.92
CA GLY A 168 28.88 -27.56 6.67
C GLY A 168 27.59 -28.31 6.28
N ALA A 169 27.19 -29.33 7.05
CA ALA A 169 26.05 -30.20 6.71
C ALA A 169 24.67 -29.57 6.95
N TRP A 170 24.58 -28.50 7.75
CA TRP A 170 23.33 -27.77 8.02
C TRP A 170 22.61 -27.32 6.74
N TRP A 171 23.37 -26.99 5.69
CA TRP A 171 22.85 -26.51 4.43
C TRP A 171 22.88 -27.60 3.35
N THR A 172 21.70 -28.10 3.00
CA THR A 172 21.43 -28.90 1.80
C THR A 172 20.47 -28.11 0.92
N GLU A 173 20.98 -27.51 -0.15
CA GLU A 173 20.17 -26.75 -1.08
C GLU A 173 19.80 -27.58 -2.31
N ILE A 174 18.53 -27.50 -2.72
CA ILE A 174 17.96 -28.37 -3.76
C ILE A 174 17.30 -27.49 -4.81
N ARG A 175 17.32 -27.92 -6.07
CA ARG A 175 16.46 -27.40 -7.13
C ARG A 175 15.99 -28.53 -8.06
N PRO A 176 14.75 -28.46 -8.56
CA PRO A 176 14.24 -29.41 -9.53
C PRO A 176 14.80 -29.12 -10.92
N TYR A 177 14.99 -30.18 -11.69
CA TYR A 177 15.23 -30.12 -13.13
C TYR A 177 14.47 -31.28 -13.78
N LYS A 178 13.33 -31.01 -14.42
CA LYS A 178 12.44 -32.06 -14.96
C LYS A 178 12.02 -33.04 -13.85
N HIS A 179 12.50 -34.28 -13.91
CA HIS A 179 12.29 -35.32 -12.87
C HIS A 179 13.54 -35.57 -12.03
N TYR A 180 14.57 -34.74 -12.17
CA TYR A 180 15.78 -34.79 -11.35
C TYR A 180 15.74 -33.77 -10.22
N MET A 181 16.46 -34.08 -9.14
CA MET A 181 16.80 -33.13 -8.09
C MET A 181 18.31 -32.88 -8.13
N VAL A 182 18.68 -31.61 -8.27
CA VAL A 182 20.06 -31.12 -8.22
C VAL A 182 20.31 -30.61 -6.82
N ILE A 183 21.36 -31.13 -6.16
CA ILE A 183 21.54 -31.01 -4.72
C ILE A 183 22.96 -30.49 -4.43
N GLY A 184 23.05 -29.27 -3.88
CA GLY A 184 24.28 -28.66 -3.38
C GLY A 184 24.40 -28.76 -1.86
N SER A 185 25.61 -28.52 -1.33
CA SER A 185 25.83 -28.44 0.11
C SER A 185 27.07 -27.63 0.47
N GLU A 186 27.01 -26.99 1.64
CA GLU A 186 28.14 -26.27 2.23
C GLU A 186 29.25 -27.19 2.78
N LEU A 187 29.09 -28.52 2.66
CA LEU A 187 30.14 -29.48 3.00
C LEU A 187 31.30 -29.46 2.02
N VAL A 188 32.51 -29.41 2.57
CA VAL A 188 33.75 -29.56 1.81
C VAL A 188 33.80 -30.95 1.15
N GLY A 189 34.03 -30.94 -0.16
CA GLY A 189 34.13 -32.13 -1.01
C GLY A 189 32.78 -32.71 -1.42
N ASN A 190 31.65 -32.05 -1.16
CA ASN A 190 30.33 -32.56 -1.49
C ASN A 190 30.06 -32.58 -3.00
N GLY A 191 30.55 -31.57 -3.72
CA GLY A 191 30.11 -31.28 -5.08
C GLY A 191 28.61 -31.06 -5.18
N VAL A 192 28.06 -31.25 -6.37
CA VAL A 192 26.63 -31.18 -6.67
C VAL A 192 26.15 -32.56 -7.09
N GLN A 193 25.23 -33.15 -6.32
CA GLN A 193 24.62 -34.45 -6.59
C GLN A 193 23.40 -34.27 -7.51
N ILE A 194 23.20 -35.20 -8.44
CA ILE A 194 22.01 -35.24 -9.30
C ILE A 194 21.29 -36.58 -9.10
N PHE A 195 20.05 -36.52 -8.63
CA PHE A 195 19.24 -37.70 -8.32
C PHE A 195 17.98 -37.77 -9.20
N ASP A 196 17.65 -38.96 -9.70
CA ASP A 196 16.45 -39.23 -10.51
C ASP A 196 15.25 -39.61 -9.62
N MET A 197 14.24 -38.75 -9.57
CA MET A 197 13.03 -38.97 -8.77
C MET A 197 12.15 -40.12 -9.28
N ALA A 198 12.28 -40.54 -10.55
CA ALA A 198 11.51 -41.66 -11.09
C ALA A 198 11.87 -42.99 -10.39
N LYS A 199 13.05 -43.07 -9.75
CA LYS A 199 13.45 -44.20 -8.90
C LYS A 199 12.54 -44.41 -7.69
N LEU A 200 11.74 -43.41 -7.31
CA LEU A 200 10.76 -43.50 -6.24
C LEU A 200 9.47 -44.19 -6.67
N LEU A 201 9.14 -44.19 -7.97
CA LEU A 201 7.86 -44.71 -8.48
C LEU A 201 7.59 -46.19 -8.12
N PRO A 202 8.59 -47.09 -8.13
CA PRO A 202 8.38 -48.49 -7.73
C PRO A 202 8.26 -48.71 -6.22
N LEU A 203 8.51 -47.69 -5.39
CA LEU A 203 8.47 -47.79 -3.94
C LEU A 203 7.04 -47.52 -3.42
N ASP A 204 6.64 -48.27 -2.40
CA ASP A 204 5.33 -48.19 -1.74
C ASP A 204 5.42 -48.02 -0.21
N GLY A 205 6.63 -47.86 0.33
CA GLY A 205 6.90 -47.71 1.76
C GLY A 205 6.69 -48.98 2.60
N SER A 206 6.31 -50.12 2.00
CA SER A 206 5.99 -51.36 2.75
C SER A 206 7.16 -51.95 3.53
N ASN A 207 8.39 -51.65 3.12
CA ASN A 207 9.63 -52.11 3.76
C ASN A 207 10.33 -51.00 4.58
N GLY A 208 9.61 -49.93 4.93
CA GLY A 208 10.17 -48.73 5.54
C GLY A 208 10.93 -47.86 4.53
N ILE A 209 11.74 -46.92 5.05
CA ILE A 209 12.50 -45.96 4.24
C ILE A 209 13.64 -46.68 3.51
N HIS A 210 13.58 -46.69 2.19
CA HIS A 210 14.63 -47.23 1.34
C HIS A 210 15.89 -46.36 1.40
N ARG A 211 17.07 -46.96 1.62
CA ARG A 211 18.33 -46.20 1.74
C ARG A 211 19.15 -46.33 0.46
N PHE A 212 19.18 -45.26 -0.33
CA PHE A 212 20.03 -45.15 -1.51
C PHE A 212 21.50 -44.94 -1.11
N THR A 213 22.40 -45.23 -2.04
CA THR A 213 23.83 -44.98 -1.91
C THR A 213 24.34 -44.14 -3.06
N ASN A 214 25.32 -43.28 -2.78
CA ASN A 214 25.88 -42.41 -3.82
C ASN A 214 26.58 -43.18 -4.96
N ALA A 215 27.10 -44.37 -4.67
CA ALA A 215 27.84 -45.19 -5.64
C ALA A 215 26.91 -45.88 -6.66
N GLU A 216 25.68 -46.19 -6.28
CA GLU A 216 24.76 -46.98 -7.09
C GLU A 216 23.60 -46.14 -7.64
N ASP A 217 23.20 -45.08 -6.92
CA ASP A 217 21.91 -44.44 -7.14
C ASP A 217 21.95 -42.99 -7.62
N LEU A 218 23.11 -42.32 -7.59
CA LEU A 218 23.21 -41.01 -8.24
C LEU A 218 23.18 -41.16 -9.76
N THR A 219 22.48 -40.23 -10.40
CA THR A 219 22.51 -40.10 -11.85
C THR A 219 23.84 -39.51 -12.28
N GLY A 220 24.26 -38.43 -11.63
CA GLY A 220 25.51 -37.74 -11.90
C GLY A 220 26.02 -36.93 -10.70
N HIS A 221 27.23 -36.42 -10.84
CA HIS A 221 27.92 -35.63 -9.81
C HIS A 221 28.79 -34.58 -10.48
N PHE A 222 28.61 -33.31 -10.13
CA PHE A 222 29.40 -32.20 -10.66
C PHE A 222 30.33 -31.63 -9.57
N ASN A 223 31.61 -31.50 -9.90
CA ASN A 223 32.61 -30.91 -9.01
C ASN A 223 33.71 -30.15 -9.75
N GLU A 224 33.66 -30.08 -11.09
CA GLU A 224 34.80 -29.70 -11.94
C GLU A 224 35.34 -28.30 -11.63
N THR A 225 34.45 -27.33 -11.37
CA THR A 225 34.83 -25.93 -11.12
C THR A 225 34.67 -25.51 -9.66
N LEU A 226 34.43 -26.44 -8.74
CA LEU A 226 34.21 -26.16 -7.32
C LEU A 226 35.53 -26.40 -6.55
N PRO A 227 36.30 -25.35 -6.18
CA PRO A 227 37.68 -25.53 -5.72
C PRO A 227 37.83 -26.47 -4.52
N VAL A 228 36.89 -26.42 -3.57
CA VAL A 228 36.82 -27.35 -2.42
C VAL A 228 35.55 -28.20 -2.44
N GLY A 229 34.85 -28.26 -3.58
CA GLY A 229 33.61 -29.02 -3.73
C GLY A 229 32.46 -28.56 -2.84
N ARG A 230 32.41 -27.26 -2.52
CA ARG A 230 31.41 -26.63 -1.65
C ARG A 230 30.64 -25.58 -2.45
N SER A 231 29.31 -25.57 -2.33
CA SER A 231 28.43 -24.53 -2.88
C SER A 231 27.30 -24.27 -1.88
N HIS A 232 26.94 -23.00 -1.69
CA HIS A 232 25.82 -22.64 -0.83
C HIS A 232 24.51 -23.11 -1.45
N ASN A 233 24.27 -22.74 -2.71
CA ASN A 233 23.04 -23.05 -3.42
C ASN A 233 23.31 -23.60 -4.82
N VAL A 234 22.26 -24.11 -5.45
CA VAL A 234 22.20 -24.46 -6.86
C VAL A 234 21.02 -23.73 -7.49
N VAL A 235 21.17 -23.30 -8.73
CA VAL A 235 20.14 -22.59 -9.52
C VAL A 235 19.96 -23.33 -10.83
N ILE A 236 18.74 -23.37 -11.36
CA ILE A 236 18.41 -24.16 -12.55
C ILE A 236 17.73 -23.28 -13.58
N ASN A 237 18.19 -23.36 -14.82
CA ASN A 237 17.43 -22.94 -15.99
C ASN A 237 16.97 -24.20 -16.72
N GLU A 238 15.74 -24.63 -16.45
CA GLU A 238 15.20 -25.86 -17.01
C GLU A 238 14.96 -25.77 -18.52
N GLU A 239 14.61 -24.58 -19.03
CA GLU A 239 14.37 -24.34 -20.46
C GLU A 239 15.63 -24.58 -21.31
N LEU A 240 16.79 -24.21 -20.76
CA LEU A 240 18.09 -24.29 -21.44
C LEU A 240 18.99 -25.41 -20.90
N ASN A 241 18.43 -26.31 -20.10
CA ASN A 241 19.10 -27.51 -19.60
C ASN A 241 20.46 -27.25 -18.93
N TYR A 242 20.56 -26.29 -18.03
CA TYR A 242 21.78 -26.08 -17.25
C TYR A 242 21.51 -25.76 -15.79
N GLY A 243 22.51 -26.03 -14.95
CA GLY A 243 22.56 -25.62 -13.56
C GLY A 243 23.68 -24.62 -13.31
N VAL A 244 23.57 -23.91 -12.20
CA VAL A 244 24.57 -22.96 -11.69
C VAL A 244 24.80 -23.27 -10.22
N ALA A 245 26.03 -23.57 -9.84
CA ALA A 245 26.41 -23.60 -8.43
C ALA A 245 26.80 -22.19 -8.00
N VAL A 246 26.25 -21.73 -6.88
CA VAL A 246 26.49 -20.39 -6.33
C VAL A 246 26.93 -20.49 -4.87
N GLY A 247 27.50 -19.41 -4.36
CA GLY A 247 28.10 -19.36 -3.04
C GLY A 247 29.29 -20.31 -2.90
N VAL A 248 30.01 -20.52 -4.00
CA VAL A 248 31.15 -21.43 -4.07
C VAL A 248 32.29 -20.91 -3.20
N GLN A 249 33.01 -21.82 -2.54
CA GLN A 249 34.15 -21.46 -1.69
C GLN A 249 35.46 -22.07 -2.21
N PRO A 250 36.61 -21.44 -1.93
CA PRO A 250 36.79 -20.17 -1.22
C PRO A 250 36.57 -18.94 -2.11
N ARG A 251 36.22 -17.79 -1.50
CA ARG A 251 35.94 -16.51 -2.21
C ARG A 251 37.12 -15.88 -2.94
N ASP A 252 38.33 -16.40 -2.77
CA ASP A 252 39.55 -15.91 -3.39
C ASP A 252 40.07 -16.82 -4.52
N GLN A 253 39.31 -17.87 -4.88
CA GLN A 253 39.68 -18.84 -5.91
C GLN A 253 38.52 -19.11 -6.86
N GLY A 254 38.84 -19.74 -8.00
CA GLY A 254 37.86 -20.02 -9.05
C GLY A 254 37.24 -18.72 -9.55
N CYS A 255 35.92 -18.62 -9.45
CA CYS A 255 35.15 -17.44 -9.81
C CYS A 255 34.64 -16.68 -8.58
N MET A 256 35.47 -16.58 -7.54
CA MET A 256 35.26 -15.71 -6.36
C MET A 256 33.94 -15.95 -5.59
N GLY A 257 33.37 -17.16 -5.73
CA GLY A 257 32.08 -17.52 -5.15
C GLY A 257 30.85 -17.08 -5.94
N GLY A 258 31.04 -16.61 -7.17
CA GLY A 258 29.97 -16.22 -8.10
C GLY A 258 29.31 -17.42 -8.79
N LEU A 259 29.02 -17.26 -10.08
CA LEU A 259 28.21 -18.19 -10.87
C LEU A 259 29.08 -19.30 -11.49
N HIS A 260 28.85 -20.57 -11.15
CA HIS A 260 29.55 -21.71 -11.75
C HIS A 260 28.60 -22.58 -12.58
N PHE A 261 28.65 -22.48 -13.91
CA PHE A 261 27.70 -23.12 -14.83
C PHE A 261 28.08 -24.55 -15.18
N PHE A 262 27.09 -25.44 -15.30
CA PHE A 262 27.26 -26.81 -15.77
C PHE A 262 26.05 -27.30 -16.57
N THR A 263 26.28 -28.18 -17.55
CA THR A 263 25.19 -28.74 -18.37
C THR A 263 24.36 -29.77 -17.61
N LEU A 264 23.07 -29.82 -17.96
CA LEU A 264 22.11 -30.83 -17.57
C LEU A 264 21.45 -31.50 -18.81
N ASP A 265 22.03 -31.34 -20.01
CA ASP A 265 21.57 -32.05 -21.21
C ASP A 265 21.74 -33.56 -21.05
N ASP A 266 22.87 -33.98 -20.49
CA ASP A 266 23.12 -35.34 -19.99
C ASP A 266 23.40 -35.28 -18.48
N PRO A 267 22.36 -35.44 -17.63
CA PRO A 267 22.51 -35.38 -16.19
C PRO A 267 23.45 -36.45 -15.60
N SER A 268 23.81 -37.48 -16.37
CA SER A 268 24.77 -38.50 -15.93
C SER A 268 26.23 -38.08 -16.09
N ASN A 269 26.48 -37.05 -16.88
CA ASN A 269 27.80 -36.50 -17.14
C ASN A 269 27.76 -34.96 -17.24
N PRO A 270 27.46 -34.26 -16.12
CA PRO A 270 27.49 -32.81 -16.10
C PRO A 270 28.92 -32.30 -16.28
N ILE A 271 29.12 -31.39 -17.24
CA ILE A 271 30.41 -30.74 -17.52
C ILE A 271 30.28 -29.22 -17.37
N SER A 272 31.40 -28.58 -17.07
CA SER A 272 31.48 -27.12 -16.95
C SER A 272 31.08 -26.40 -18.24
N LEU A 273 30.34 -25.30 -18.10
CA LEU A 273 30.02 -24.34 -19.19
C LEU A 273 30.75 -23.00 -19.02
N GLY A 274 31.57 -22.85 -17.98
CA GLY A 274 32.22 -21.59 -17.60
C GLY A 274 31.84 -21.15 -16.19
N CYS A 275 32.40 -20.03 -15.75
CA CYS A 275 32.01 -19.38 -14.51
C CYS A 275 32.24 -17.86 -14.58
N ASP A 276 31.55 -17.12 -13.71
CA ASP A 276 31.68 -15.69 -13.54
C ASP A 276 31.89 -15.33 -12.06
N GLY A 277 32.76 -14.36 -11.80
CA GLY A 277 33.01 -13.81 -10.47
C GLY A 277 33.14 -12.29 -10.48
N GLN A 278 32.52 -11.60 -11.45
CA GLN A 278 32.70 -10.15 -11.62
C GLN A 278 32.17 -9.35 -10.44
N ASP A 279 31.11 -9.84 -9.78
CA ASP A 279 30.55 -9.25 -8.56
C ASP A 279 31.02 -9.98 -7.27
N GLY A 280 31.98 -10.90 -7.39
CA GLY A 280 32.38 -11.74 -6.26
C GLY A 280 31.33 -12.78 -5.89
N TYR A 281 30.91 -12.79 -4.62
CA TYR A 281 30.09 -13.87 -4.07
C TYR A 281 28.61 -13.70 -4.43
N THR A 282 28.00 -14.75 -4.98
CA THR A 282 26.55 -14.81 -5.21
C THR A 282 25.93 -15.80 -4.24
N HIS A 283 24.98 -15.36 -3.40
CA HIS A 283 24.35 -16.21 -2.40
C HIS A 283 23.28 -17.11 -3.03
N ASP A 284 22.36 -16.50 -3.76
CA ASP A 284 21.32 -17.15 -4.57
C ASP A 284 21.12 -16.37 -5.87
N ALA A 285 20.44 -16.98 -6.85
CA ALA A 285 20.07 -16.31 -8.08
C ALA A 285 18.81 -16.91 -8.71
N GLN A 286 18.17 -16.14 -9.58
CA GLN A 286 17.15 -16.63 -10.49
C GLN A 286 17.58 -16.41 -11.94
N CYS A 287 17.84 -17.49 -12.68
CA CYS A 287 18.29 -17.45 -14.08
C CYS A 287 17.18 -17.86 -15.04
N LEU A 288 16.75 -16.95 -15.92
CA LEU A 288 15.61 -17.12 -16.82
C LEU A 288 15.96 -16.67 -18.24
N VAL A 289 15.24 -17.19 -19.23
CA VAL A 289 15.15 -16.53 -20.53
C VAL A 289 14.26 -15.29 -20.37
N TYR A 290 14.80 -14.11 -20.67
CA TYR A 290 14.11 -12.85 -20.44
C TYR A 290 12.97 -12.63 -21.43
N ARG A 291 11.79 -12.34 -20.87
CA ARG A 291 10.54 -12.10 -21.60
C ARG A 291 9.82 -10.84 -21.09
N GLY A 292 10.51 -10.00 -20.33
CA GLY A 292 9.98 -8.74 -19.83
C GLY A 292 9.95 -7.62 -20.88
N PRO A 293 9.57 -6.40 -20.48
CA PRO A 293 9.34 -5.28 -21.40
C PRO A 293 10.62 -4.59 -21.90
N ASP A 294 11.80 -4.88 -21.35
CA ASP A 294 13.06 -4.33 -21.86
C ASP A 294 13.46 -5.02 -23.18
N GLU A 295 13.05 -4.43 -24.31
CA GLU A 295 13.21 -4.98 -25.65
C GLU A 295 14.67 -5.35 -26.00
N LYS A 296 15.67 -4.72 -25.36
CA LYS A 296 17.10 -4.98 -25.60
C LYS A 296 17.52 -6.38 -25.16
N TYR A 297 16.87 -6.92 -24.13
CA TYR A 297 17.23 -8.19 -23.50
C TYR A 297 16.25 -9.32 -23.80
N VAL A 298 15.15 -9.07 -24.53
CA VAL A 298 14.18 -10.12 -24.90
C VAL A 298 14.87 -11.28 -25.61
N GLY A 299 14.67 -12.50 -25.08
CA GLY A 299 15.26 -13.73 -25.58
C GLY A 299 16.71 -13.99 -25.13
N ARG A 300 17.32 -13.06 -24.38
CA ARG A 300 18.60 -13.30 -23.70
C ARG A 300 18.41 -14.09 -22.41
N GLU A 301 19.49 -14.61 -21.89
CA GLU A 301 19.49 -15.29 -20.59
C GLU A 301 19.94 -14.31 -19.51
N ILE A 302 19.05 -14.06 -18.55
CA ILE A 302 19.28 -13.10 -17.47
C ILE A 302 19.28 -13.84 -16.14
N CYS A 303 20.33 -13.62 -15.34
CA CYS A 303 20.35 -14.04 -13.94
C CYS A 303 20.19 -12.81 -13.04
N TYR A 304 19.20 -12.86 -12.15
CA TYR A 304 19.05 -11.92 -11.04
C TYR A 304 19.79 -12.51 -9.84
N GLY A 305 20.95 -11.97 -9.50
CA GLY A 305 21.79 -12.42 -8.38
C GLY A 305 21.53 -11.61 -7.12
N TYR A 306 21.49 -12.32 -5.99
CA TYR A 306 21.31 -11.79 -4.64
C TYR A 306 22.63 -11.98 -3.90
N ASN A 307 23.40 -10.91 -3.80
CA ASN A 307 24.85 -10.98 -3.56
C ASN A 307 25.25 -10.36 -2.22
N GLU A 308 24.46 -10.57 -1.16
CA GLU A 308 24.66 -10.07 0.21
C GLU A 308 24.55 -8.55 0.38
N ASP A 309 25.08 -7.75 -0.53
CA ASP A 309 25.01 -6.28 -0.48
C ASP A 309 24.31 -5.67 -1.70
N THR A 310 24.05 -6.47 -2.73
CA THR A 310 23.61 -5.99 -4.04
C THR A 310 22.55 -6.90 -4.67
N LEU A 311 21.65 -6.26 -5.41
CA LEU A 311 20.91 -6.89 -6.51
C LEU A 311 21.72 -6.68 -7.78
N THR A 312 22.15 -7.78 -8.40
CA THR A 312 22.98 -7.74 -9.60
C THR A 312 22.32 -8.48 -10.74
N VAL A 313 22.14 -7.79 -11.87
CA VAL A 313 21.52 -8.34 -13.07
C VAL A 313 22.62 -8.70 -14.04
N PHE A 314 22.72 -9.98 -14.39
CA PHE A 314 23.72 -10.52 -15.30
C PHE A 314 23.08 -10.92 -16.63
N ASP A 315 23.75 -10.63 -17.75
CA ASP A 315 23.53 -11.34 -19.01
C ASP A 315 24.46 -12.56 -19.05
N VAL A 316 23.87 -13.74 -19.01
CA VAL A 316 24.57 -15.04 -19.00
C VAL A 316 24.35 -15.83 -20.29
N THR A 317 23.92 -15.16 -21.36
CA THR A 317 23.68 -15.79 -22.66
C THR A 317 24.94 -16.52 -23.15
N ASP A 318 26.11 -15.88 -22.99
CA ASP A 318 27.41 -16.53 -23.15
C ASP A 318 28.03 -16.80 -21.78
N LYS A 319 27.98 -18.06 -21.33
CA LYS A 319 28.50 -18.51 -20.02
C LYS A 319 30.02 -18.38 -19.88
N SER A 320 30.73 -18.16 -21.00
CA SER A 320 32.17 -17.89 -21.01
C SER A 320 32.52 -16.41 -21.01
N ALA A 321 31.53 -15.54 -21.21
CA ALA A 321 31.66 -14.10 -21.32
C ALA A 321 30.44 -13.39 -20.72
N VAL A 322 30.13 -13.71 -19.46
CA VAL A 322 29.06 -13.08 -18.69
C VAL A 322 29.32 -11.58 -18.59
N THR A 323 28.25 -10.78 -18.60
CA THR A 323 28.35 -9.32 -18.37
C THR A 323 27.35 -8.86 -17.33
N ILE A 324 27.78 -8.00 -16.41
CA ILE A 324 26.87 -7.29 -15.50
C ILE A 324 26.14 -6.19 -16.28
N ILE A 325 24.81 -6.23 -16.25
CA ILE A 325 23.93 -5.20 -16.80
C ILE A 325 23.77 -4.06 -15.79
N SER A 326 23.42 -4.40 -14.54
CA SER A 326 23.30 -3.45 -13.44
C SER A 326 23.76 -4.10 -12.14
N ARG A 327 24.31 -3.29 -11.25
CA ARG A 327 24.72 -3.68 -9.89
C ARG A 327 24.32 -2.57 -8.93
N ILE A 328 23.37 -2.85 -8.05
CA ILE A 328 22.67 -1.84 -7.27
C ILE A 328 22.54 -2.30 -5.82
N THR A 329 22.77 -1.39 -4.87
CA THR A 329 22.48 -1.61 -3.45
C THR A 329 21.30 -0.73 -3.03
N TYR A 330 20.87 -0.81 -1.77
CA TYR A 330 19.70 -0.10 -1.27
C TYR A 330 19.88 0.31 0.19
N GLU A 331 19.05 1.25 0.64
CA GLU A 331 19.02 1.63 2.05
C GLU A 331 18.70 0.42 2.93
N GLY A 332 19.58 0.12 3.89
CA GLY A 332 19.41 -1.01 4.80
C GLY A 332 20.09 -2.30 4.38
N ALA A 333 20.64 -2.39 3.16
CA ALA A 333 21.27 -3.62 2.65
C ALA A 333 22.30 -4.21 3.63
N THR A 334 22.04 -5.42 4.11
CA THR A 334 22.84 -6.16 5.09
C THR A 334 23.19 -7.56 4.62
N PHE A 335 22.23 -8.30 4.08
CA PHE A 335 22.40 -9.64 3.53
C PHE A 335 21.31 -9.93 2.48
N THR A 336 21.40 -9.28 1.31
CA THR A 336 20.57 -9.55 0.14
C THR A 336 20.59 -11.05 -0.18
N HIS A 337 19.49 -11.75 0.14
CA HIS A 337 19.53 -13.20 0.36
C HIS A 337 18.89 -13.97 -0.79
N GLN A 338 17.64 -13.62 -1.15
CA GLN A 338 16.91 -14.21 -2.26
C GLN A 338 15.90 -13.22 -2.86
N GLY A 339 15.44 -13.53 -4.08
CA GLY A 339 14.29 -12.89 -4.68
C GLY A 339 13.72 -13.67 -5.86
N TRP A 340 12.57 -13.22 -6.36
CA TRP A 340 11.85 -13.85 -7.46
C TRP A 340 11.13 -12.80 -8.33
N VAL A 341 11.12 -13.01 -9.65
CA VAL A 341 10.30 -12.19 -10.57
C VAL A 341 8.81 -12.46 -10.36
N ASN A 342 7.99 -11.44 -10.62
CA ASN A 342 6.53 -11.50 -10.53
C ASN A 342 5.91 -12.50 -11.52
N ASP A 343 6.46 -12.59 -12.73
CA ASP A 343 6.06 -13.56 -13.76
C ASP A 343 7.26 -13.90 -14.63
N VAL A 344 7.59 -15.19 -14.73
CA VAL A 344 8.70 -15.68 -15.57
C VAL A 344 8.47 -15.40 -17.06
N ASN A 345 7.22 -15.19 -17.47
CA ASN A 345 6.83 -14.84 -18.85
C ASN A 345 6.68 -13.34 -19.08
N ASN A 346 6.70 -12.52 -18.03
CA ASN A 346 6.55 -11.06 -18.11
C ASN A 346 7.23 -10.40 -16.89
N GLN A 347 8.54 -10.28 -16.97
CA GLN A 347 9.45 -9.92 -15.89
C GLN A 347 9.49 -8.39 -15.66
N GLU A 348 8.39 -7.84 -15.14
CA GLU A 348 8.25 -6.41 -14.87
C GLU A 348 8.72 -6.02 -13.47
N TYR A 349 8.50 -6.89 -12.50
CA TYR A 349 8.81 -6.65 -11.10
C TYR A 349 9.57 -7.82 -10.48
N LEU A 350 10.41 -7.52 -9.50
CA LEU A 350 11.15 -8.49 -8.71
C LEU A 350 10.89 -8.23 -7.23
N PHE A 351 10.69 -9.30 -6.47
CA PHE A 351 10.52 -9.29 -5.02
C PHE A 351 11.76 -9.85 -4.38
N MET A 352 12.26 -9.21 -3.32
CA MET A 352 13.56 -9.54 -2.72
C MET A 352 13.49 -9.43 -1.21
N ASP A 353 14.19 -10.31 -0.51
CA ASP A 353 14.40 -10.30 0.94
C ASP A 353 15.85 -9.98 1.30
N ASP A 354 16.05 -9.57 2.55
CA ASP A 354 17.35 -9.33 3.16
C ASP A 354 17.36 -10.03 4.52
N GLU A 355 18.06 -11.16 4.63
CA GLU A 355 17.92 -12.06 5.78
C GLU A 355 18.42 -11.45 7.12
N TYR A 356 19.00 -10.26 7.10
CA TYR A 356 19.76 -9.78 8.25
C TYR A 356 19.46 -8.35 8.67
N ASP A 357 18.61 -7.62 7.94
CA ASP A 357 18.29 -6.23 8.25
C ASP A 357 17.41 -6.11 9.51
N GLU A 358 16.53 -7.09 9.79
CA GLU A 358 15.79 -7.16 11.06
C GLU A 358 16.73 -7.42 12.24
N TYR A 359 17.76 -8.24 12.06
CA TYR A 359 18.69 -8.59 13.14
C TYR A 359 19.57 -7.40 13.52
N ASP A 360 20.11 -6.69 12.53
CA ASP A 360 20.94 -5.50 12.75
C ASP A 360 20.11 -4.25 13.02
N LEU A 361 18.78 -4.34 12.90
CA LEU A 361 17.82 -3.26 13.12
C LEU A 361 18.16 -2.03 12.27
N VAL A 362 18.36 -2.25 10.97
CA VAL A 362 18.74 -1.21 10.01
C VAL A 362 17.69 -0.95 8.95
N GLY A 363 17.75 0.24 8.38
CA GLY A 363 16.94 0.65 7.25
C GLY A 363 15.47 0.28 7.43
N PRO A 364 14.87 -0.39 6.43
CA PRO A 364 13.50 -0.80 6.46
C PRO A 364 13.01 -1.66 7.59
N ALA A 365 13.89 -2.52 8.06
CA ALA A 365 13.60 -3.56 9.02
C ALA A 365 13.99 -3.15 10.45
N ALA A 366 14.31 -1.88 10.69
CA ALA A 366 14.82 -1.37 11.97
C ALA A 366 13.88 -1.56 13.20
N ASP A 367 12.61 -1.86 12.98
CA ASP A 367 11.62 -2.19 14.01
C ASP A 367 11.41 -3.71 14.20
N GLY A 368 12.19 -4.53 13.50
CA GLY A 368 12.26 -5.99 13.62
C GLY A 368 11.18 -6.76 12.87
N TYR A 369 10.50 -6.14 11.90
CA TYR A 369 9.51 -6.83 11.06
C TYR A 369 10.03 -7.07 9.64
N PRO A 370 9.91 -8.31 9.13
CA PRO A 370 10.30 -8.71 7.78
C PRO A 370 9.89 -7.77 6.66
N VAL A 371 10.79 -7.52 5.71
CA VAL A 371 10.60 -6.61 4.58
C VAL A 371 10.81 -7.29 3.23
N THR A 372 9.73 -7.41 2.46
CA THR A 372 9.82 -7.77 1.04
C THR A 372 9.97 -6.52 0.18
N TYR A 373 11.16 -6.31 -0.38
CA TYR A 373 11.47 -5.21 -1.28
C TYR A 373 10.86 -5.42 -2.67
N ILE A 374 10.30 -4.37 -3.27
CA ILE A 374 9.68 -4.42 -4.61
C ILE A 374 10.50 -3.59 -5.59
N TRP A 375 11.08 -4.27 -6.57
CA TRP A 375 11.92 -3.71 -7.61
C TRP A 375 11.17 -3.68 -8.94
N ASP A 376 11.10 -2.50 -9.56
CA ASP A 376 10.73 -2.34 -10.97
C ASP A 376 11.95 -2.63 -11.82
N ILE A 377 11.86 -3.66 -12.64
CA ILE A 377 12.94 -4.18 -13.50
C ILE A 377 12.57 -4.07 -14.99
N ARG A 378 11.65 -3.16 -15.33
CA ARG A 378 11.24 -2.92 -16.73
C ARG A 378 12.34 -2.26 -17.57
N ASP A 379 13.33 -1.67 -16.91
CA ASP A 379 14.62 -1.27 -17.46
C ASP A 379 15.69 -2.04 -16.66
N LEU A 380 16.33 -3.04 -17.28
CA LEU A 380 17.32 -3.88 -16.61
C LEU A 380 18.64 -3.14 -16.34
N GLU A 381 18.91 -2.04 -17.04
CA GLU A 381 20.09 -1.21 -16.82
C GLU A 381 19.90 -0.27 -15.63
N ASN A 382 18.65 0.07 -15.29
CA ASN A 382 18.30 0.97 -14.20
C ASN A 382 17.16 0.46 -13.29
N PRO A 383 17.27 -0.73 -12.66
CA PRO A 383 16.28 -1.20 -11.69
C PRO A 383 15.97 -0.15 -10.60
N LYS A 384 14.70 -0.03 -10.23
CA LYS A 384 14.21 0.95 -9.24
C LYS A 384 13.47 0.28 -8.11
N GLN A 385 13.85 0.57 -6.86
CA GLN A 385 13.09 0.11 -5.70
C GLN A 385 11.83 0.98 -5.55
N THR A 386 10.72 0.52 -6.12
CA THR A 386 9.47 1.30 -6.18
C THR A 386 8.64 1.19 -4.91
N GLY A 387 8.79 0.10 -4.16
CA GLY A 387 7.98 -0.15 -2.97
C GLY A 387 8.56 -1.22 -2.07
N LEU A 388 7.79 -1.57 -1.04
CA LEU A 388 8.00 -2.77 -0.25
C LEU A 388 6.71 -3.20 0.45
N PHE A 389 6.70 -4.44 0.92
CA PHE A 389 5.69 -4.96 1.81
C PHE A 389 6.34 -5.35 3.14
N LYS A 390 5.69 -5.01 4.25
CA LYS A 390 6.21 -5.28 5.59
C LYS A 390 5.30 -6.24 6.33
N ALA A 391 5.87 -7.29 6.90
CA ALA A 391 5.12 -8.30 7.63
C ALA A 391 4.51 -7.76 8.92
N THR A 392 3.55 -8.51 9.47
CA THR A 392 2.81 -8.13 10.70
C THR A 392 3.31 -8.86 11.95
N THR A 393 4.25 -9.78 11.79
CA THR A 393 4.86 -10.59 12.84
C THR A 393 6.36 -10.32 12.82
N ARG A 394 6.97 -10.08 13.99
CA ARG A 394 8.43 -9.93 14.08
C ARG A 394 9.10 -11.27 13.76
N GLY A 395 10.25 -11.23 13.10
CA GLY A 395 10.96 -12.42 12.63
C GLY A 395 12.09 -12.02 11.70
N ILE A 396 12.65 -12.99 11.01
CA ILE A 396 13.62 -12.81 9.93
C ILE A 396 12.95 -13.38 8.68
N ASP A 397 12.91 -12.65 7.57
CA ASP A 397 12.54 -13.30 6.31
C ASP A 397 13.68 -14.11 5.70
N HIS A 398 13.26 -15.06 4.88
CA HIS A 398 14.16 -16.02 4.25
C HIS A 398 13.50 -16.47 2.95
N ASN A 399 13.75 -17.71 2.52
CA ASN A 399 13.35 -18.23 1.22
C ASN A 399 11.90 -17.90 0.79
N GLN A 400 11.78 -17.29 -0.38
CA GLN A 400 10.56 -16.84 -1.02
C GLN A 400 10.42 -17.28 -2.48
N TYR A 401 9.20 -17.65 -2.88
CA TYR A 401 8.90 -18.05 -4.25
C TYR A 401 7.56 -17.52 -4.73
N VAL A 402 7.52 -17.07 -5.98
CA VAL A 402 6.27 -16.67 -6.63
C VAL A 402 5.63 -17.88 -7.32
N TRP A 403 4.40 -18.19 -6.91
CA TRP A 403 3.53 -19.17 -7.57
C TRP A 403 2.21 -18.50 -7.98
N GLY A 404 2.11 -18.18 -9.28
CA GLY A 404 1.00 -17.40 -9.80
C GLY A 404 1.02 -15.98 -9.24
N ASN A 405 -0.05 -15.58 -8.55
CA ASN A 405 -0.19 -14.24 -7.99
C ASN A 405 0.29 -14.11 -6.54
N TYR A 406 0.94 -15.14 -6.01
CA TYR A 406 1.26 -15.22 -4.59
C TYR A 406 2.75 -15.45 -4.36
N ILE A 407 3.30 -14.75 -3.38
CA ILE A 407 4.58 -15.09 -2.77
C ILE A 407 4.31 -16.06 -1.62
N TYR A 408 5.06 -17.14 -1.57
CA TYR A 408 5.18 -18.02 -0.41
C TYR A 408 6.55 -17.77 0.22
N GLN A 409 6.56 -17.19 1.42
CA GLN A 409 7.76 -16.80 2.14
C GLN A 409 7.91 -17.66 3.40
N SER A 410 9.06 -18.30 3.59
CA SER A 410 9.43 -18.96 4.85
C SER A 410 10.17 -17.94 5.71
N ASN A 411 9.62 -17.58 6.86
CA ASN A 411 10.15 -16.50 7.69
C ASN A 411 10.54 -17.01 9.07
N TYR A 412 11.42 -18.03 9.11
CA TYR A 412 11.92 -18.62 10.34
C TYR A 412 10.79 -18.87 11.37
N GLY A 413 10.84 -18.22 12.54
CA GLY A 413 9.87 -18.41 13.62
C GLY A 413 8.46 -18.01 13.22
N ALA A 414 8.31 -17.00 12.36
CA ALA A 414 7.01 -16.58 11.87
C ALA A 414 6.34 -17.58 10.89
N GLY A 415 7.00 -18.70 10.57
CA GLY A 415 6.48 -19.77 9.74
C GLY A 415 6.35 -19.40 8.26
N VAL A 416 5.42 -20.04 7.56
CA VAL A 416 5.16 -19.74 6.14
C VAL A 416 4.06 -18.71 6.02
N ARG A 417 4.35 -17.64 5.27
CA ARG A 417 3.48 -16.50 5.00
C ARG A 417 3.16 -16.46 3.51
N VAL A 418 1.91 -16.14 3.16
CA VAL A 418 1.46 -16.02 1.77
C VAL A 418 0.90 -14.65 1.50
N TYR A 419 1.52 -13.94 0.57
CA TYR A 419 1.16 -12.58 0.18
C TYR A 419 0.59 -12.56 -1.23
N ASP A 420 -0.54 -11.89 -1.43
CA ASP A 420 -1.06 -11.59 -2.76
C ASP A 420 -0.36 -10.36 -3.33
N ILE A 421 0.37 -10.57 -4.41
CA ILE A 421 1.17 -9.56 -5.11
C ILE A 421 0.56 -9.13 -6.44
N SER A 422 -0.65 -9.58 -6.76
CA SER A 422 -1.32 -9.27 -8.04
C SER A 422 -1.54 -7.78 -8.28
N SER A 423 -1.57 -6.97 -7.22
CA SER A 423 -1.73 -5.52 -7.33
C SER A 423 -0.47 -4.80 -7.82
N VAL A 424 0.71 -5.38 -7.68
CA VAL A 424 2.01 -4.70 -7.84
C VAL A 424 2.18 -4.04 -9.21
N PRO A 425 1.81 -4.67 -10.35
CA PRO A 425 1.87 -4.00 -11.65
C PRO A 425 1.04 -2.71 -11.76
N SER A 426 -0.02 -2.57 -10.95
CA SER A 426 -0.87 -1.37 -10.89
C SER A 426 -0.60 -0.45 -9.69
N ASP A 427 -0.01 -0.99 -8.63
CA ASP A 427 0.38 -0.29 -7.40
C ASP A 427 1.78 -0.78 -6.96
N PRO A 428 2.85 -0.27 -7.60
CA PRO A 428 4.21 -0.75 -7.36
C PRO A 428 4.77 -0.31 -6.00
N THR A 429 4.00 0.44 -5.22
CA THR A 429 4.40 0.86 -3.86
C THR A 429 4.36 -0.30 -2.85
N GLY A 430 3.62 -1.38 -3.17
CA GLY A 430 3.37 -2.49 -2.25
C GLY A 430 2.21 -2.25 -1.27
N ASN A 431 1.61 -1.05 -1.24
CA ASN A 431 0.55 -0.70 -0.30
C ASN A 431 -0.74 -1.53 -0.46
N SER A 432 -0.92 -2.20 -1.60
CA SER A 432 -2.07 -3.08 -1.87
C SER A 432 -1.73 -4.57 -1.76
N VAL A 433 -0.45 -4.91 -1.47
CA VAL A 433 -0.06 -6.28 -1.12
C VAL A 433 -0.63 -6.61 0.24
N CYS A 434 -1.13 -7.83 0.40
CA CYS A 434 -1.68 -8.27 1.68
C CYS A 434 -1.37 -9.75 1.95
N GLU A 435 -1.30 -10.10 3.24
CA GLU A 435 -1.23 -11.49 3.67
C GLU A 435 -2.59 -12.17 3.55
N VAL A 436 -2.68 -13.21 2.73
CA VAL A 436 -3.92 -13.95 2.46
C VAL A 436 -4.02 -15.25 3.25
N ALA A 437 -2.88 -15.82 3.66
CA ALA A 437 -2.80 -17.04 4.44
C ALA A 437 -1.45 -17.16 5.16
N TYR A 438 -1.40 -17.90 6.27
CA TYR A 438 -0.15 -18.29 6.91
C TYR A 438 -0.33 -19.55 7.75
N PHE A 439 0.78 -20.22 8.04
CA PHE A 439 0.85 -21.26 9.05
C PHE A 439 2.14 -21.08 9.85
N ASP A 440 1.98 -20.77 11.13
CA ASP A 440 3.09 -20.59 12.07
C ASP A 440 3.55 -21.96 12.57
N THR A 441 4.81 -22.30 12.35
CA THR A 441 5.38 -23.59 12.77
C THR A 441 6.10 -23.52 14.12
N TYR A 442 6.21 -22.34 14.74
CA TYR A 442 7.03 -22.09 15.93
C TYR A 442 6.25 -21.33 17.03
N PRO A 443 5.32 -21.99 17.75
CA PRO A 443 4.48 -21.33 18.76
C PRO A 443 5.20 -20.83 20.02
N GLU A 444 6.50 -21.09 20.20
CA GLU A 444 7.28 -20.78 21.39
C GLU A 444 7.56 -19.29 21.55
N ASP A 445 7.55 -18.52 20.46
CA ASP A 445 7.74 -17.07 20.46
C ASP A 445 6.41 -16.28 20.27
N ASP A 446 5.28 -16.98 20.20
CA ASP A 446 3.97 -16.39 19.94
C ASP A 446 3.51 -15.37 20.99
N GLN A 447 4.07 -15.44 22.19
CA GLN A 447 3.79 -14.56 23.32
C GLN A 447 4.77 -13.39 23.43
N ASP A 448 5.80 -13.36 22.59
CA ASP A 448 6.79 -12.28 22.55
C ASP A 448 6.19 -11.01 21.89
N GLU A 449 6.85 -9.88 22.12
CA GLU A 449 6.42 -8.60 21.55
C GLU A 449 6.47 -8.67 20.02
N GLY A 450 5.37 -8.33 19.36
CA GLY A 450 5.27 -8.46 17.89
C GLY A 450 4.90 -9.86 17.42
N SER A 451 4.52 -10.76 18.36
CA SER A 451 4.03 -12.11 18.07
C SER A 451 5.07 -13.02 17.41
N GLY A 452 6.36 -12.75 17.64
CA GLY A 452 7.47 -13.55 17.10
C GLY A 452 8.82 -12.97 17.54
N ALA A 453 9.90 -13.70 17.25
CA ALA A 453 11.26 -13.31 17.62
C ALA A 453 12.23 -13.30 16.43
N ILE A 454 13.18 -12.37 16.47
CA ILE A 454 14.25 -12.25 15.46
C ILE A 454 15.33 -13.30 15.77
N LYS A 455 15.07 -14.54 15.38
CA LYS A 455 15.89 -15.74 15.66
C LYS A 455 15.88 -16.69 14.46
N PHE A 456 16.88 -17.56 14.39
CA PHE A 456 17.05 -18.53 13.30
C PHE A 456 16.34 -19.88 13.56
N SER A 457 15.12 -19.89 14.10
CA SER A 457 14.35 -21.13 14.37
C SER A 457 13.16 -21.25 13.41
N GLY A 458 12.55 -22.42 13.26
CA GLY A 458 11.30 -22.57 12.50
C GLY A 458 11.50 -22.87 11.01
N SER A 459 10.73 -22.23 10.15
CA SER A 459 10.63 -22.56 8.72
C SER A 459 11.85 -22.11 7.92
N TRP A 460 12.64 -23.05 7.39
CA TRP A 460 13.76 -22.76 6.48
C TRP A 460 13.28 -22.51 5.05
N HIS A 461 12.39 -23.37 4.57
CA HIS A 461 11.92 -23.39 3.18
C HIS A 461 10.56 -24.06 3.05
N SER A 462 9.78 -23.65 2.04
CA SER A 462 8.49 -24.24 1.71
C SER A 462 8.32 -24.48 0.21
N TYR A 463 7.51 -25.47 -0.16
CA TYR A 463 7.18 -25.77 -1.54
C TYR A 463 5.67 -25.82 -1.73
N ALA A 464 5.15 -24.95 -2.60
CA ALA A 464 3.73 -24.80 -2.89
C ALA A 464 3.37 -25.07 -4.37
N GLY A 465 4.28 -25.67 -5.14
CA GLY A 465 4.13 -25.87 -6.60
C GLY A 465 3.22 -27.04 -7.01
N PHE A 466 2.59 -27.73 -6.05
CA PHE A 466 1.74 -28.89 -6.32
C PHE A 466 0.35 -28.50 -6.86
N LYS A 467 -0.16 -29.27 -7.84
CA LYS A 467 -1.50 -29.07 -8.39
C LYS A 467 -2.59 -29.41 -7.39
N SER A 468 -2.32 -30.29 -6.44
CA SER A 468 -3.20 -30.59 -5.31
C SER A 468 -3.44 -29.39 -4.39
N GLY A 469 -2.61 -28.35 -4.47
CA GLY A 469 -2.59 -27.21 -3.56
C GLY A 469 -2.01 -27.52 -2.19
N TYR A 470 -1.34 -28.67 -2.02
CA TYR A 470 -0.57 -28.94 -0.81
C TYR A 470 0.68 -28.07 -0.75
N VAL A 471 1.02 -27.64 0.47
CA VAL A 471 2.24 -26.90 0.76
C VAL A 471 3.04 -27.71 1.77
N PHE A 472 4.27 -28.06 1.41
CA PHE A 472 5.21 -28.72 2.32
C PHE A 472 6.15 -27.67 2.90
N ILE A 473 6.35 -27.71 4.22
CA ILE A 473 7.20 -26.78 4.97
C ILE A 473 8.27 -27.61 5.67
N ASN A 474 9.54 -27.32 5.40
CA ASN A 474 10.65 -27.94 6.11
C ASN A 474 11.18 -26.99 7.19
N THR A 475 11.17 -27.46 8.43
CA THR A 475 11.63 -26.68 9.58
C THR A 475 13.02 -27.10 10.02
N ILE A 476 13.74 -26.20 10.65
CA ILE A 476 15.11 -26.43 11.09
C ILE A 476 15.12 -27.49 12.20
N GLU A 477 14.27 -27.35 13.20
CA GLU A 477 14.35 -28.16 14.43
C GLU A 477 13.39 -29.36 14.48
N ARG A 478 12.19 -29.26 13.89
CA ARG A 478 11.13 -30.26 14.14
C ARG A 478 11.06 -31.34 13.09
N GLY A 479 10.91 -30.93 11.83
CA GLY A 479 10.52 -31.84 10.75
C GLY A 479 9.73 -31.16 9.64
N GLY A 480 9.06 -32.00 8.84
CA GLY A 480 8.23 -31.59 7.73
C GLY A 480 6.77 -31.42 8.13
N PHE A 481 6.17 -30.27 7.80
CA PHE A 481 4.73 -30.02 7.91
C PHE A 481 4.10 -30.09 6.52
N LEU A 482 2.95 -30.73 6.43
CA LEU A 482 2.07 -30.66 5.27
C LEU A 482 0.86 -29.82 5.63
N VAL A 483 0.67 -28.70 4.95
CA VAL A 483 -0.46 -27.80 5.15
C VAL A 483 -1.21 -27.59 3.84
N LYS A 484 -2.43 -27.06 3.93
CA LYS A 484 -3.21 -26.69 2.75
C LYS A 484 -3.99 -25.39 2.96
N PRO A 485 -3.80 -24.40 2.08
CA PRO A 485 -4.66 -23.24 2.02
C PRO A 485 -6.13 -23.65 1.78
N THR A 486 -7.00 -23.23 2.69
CA THR A 486 -8.47 -23.47 2.64
C THR A 486 -9.19 -22.42 1.81
N LYS A 487 -8.63 -21.20 1.76
CA LYS A 487 -9.09 -20.08 0.93
C LYS A 487 -7.97 -19.05 0.78
N TYR A 488 -7.91 -18.41 -0.38
CA TYR A 488 -7.21 -17.14 -0.54
C TYR A 488 -8.28 -16.06 -0.46
N ALA A 489 -8.43 -15.47 0.74
CA ALA A 489 -9.36 -14.35 0.88
C ALA A 489 -8.82 -13.20 0.02
N PRO A 490 -9.66 -12.54 -0.81
CA PRO A 490 -9.22 -11.38 -1.56
C PRO A 490 -8.69 -10.33 -0.60
N CYS A 491 -7.64 -9.60 -1.01
CA CYS A 491 -7.15 -8.50 -0.20
C CYS A 491 -8.30 -7.58 0.18
N PRO A 492 -8.48 -7.28 1.48
CA PRO A 492 -9.56 -6.41 1.89
C PRO A 492 -9.40 -5.08 1.16
N ALA A 493 -10.51 -4.58 0.59
CA ALA A 493 -10.53 -3.25 0.02
C ALA A 493 -10.02 -2.28 1.08
N LYS A 494 -9.12 -1.35 0.70
CA LYS A 494 -8.63 -0.31 1.60
C LYS A 494 -9.84 0.43 2.17
N THR A 495 -10.15 0.14 3.44
CA THR A 495 -11.27 0.73 4.16
C THR A 495 -10.69 1.53 5.29
N CYS A 496 -11.03 2.81 5.31
CA CYS A 496 -10.55 3.74 6.33
C CYS A 496 -11.32 3.57 7.63
N ASN A 497 -10.99 2.50 8.36
CA ASN A 497 -11.55 2.23 9.67
C ASN A 497 -10.95 3.20 10.70
N ALA A 498 -11.80 3.86 11.47
CA ALA A 498 -11.40 4.83 12.51
C ALA A 498 -10.80 4.15 13.75
N ASP A 499 -9.65 3.51 13.60
CA ASP A 499 -8.85 3.00 14.72
C ASP A 499 -8.13 4.16 15.47
N ASN A 500 -7.36 3.82 16.51
CA ASN A 500 -6.64 4.83 17.31
C ASN A 500 -5.57 5.56 16.49
N CYS A 501 -4.96 4.89 15.51
CA CYS A 501 -3.92 5.43 14.64
C CYS A 501 -4.51 6.50 13.71
N LEU A 502 -5.57 6.18 12.97
CA LEU A 502 -6.28 7.14 12.13
C LEU A 502 -6.93 8.27 12.95
N ARG A 503 -7.43 7.97 14.16
CA ARG A 503 -7.97 8.99 15.06
C ARG A 503 -6.92 9.97 15.57
N SER A 504 -5.68 9.55 15.80
CA SER A 504 -4.62 10.47 16.25
C SER A 504 -4.20 11.42 15.13
N LEU A 505 -4.10 10.93 13.89
CA LEU A 505 -3.79 11.73 12.70
C LEU A 505 -4.95 12.67 12.30
N ARG A 506 -6.19 12.34 12.65
CA ARG A 506 -7.39 13.17 12.38
C ARG A 506 -7.91 13.89 13.63
N ALA A 507 -7.11 14.02 14.70
CA ALA A 507 -7.64 14.49 15.98
C ALA A 507 -8.05 15.98 15.93
N GLU A 508 -9.33 16.26 15.73
CA GLU A 508 -9.90 17.62 15.73
C GLU A 508 -9.78 18.32 17.10
N SER A 509 -9.60 17.57 18.18
CA SER A 509 -9.39 18.10 19.53
C SER A 509 -8.03 18.80 19.69
N VAL A 510 -7.10 18.63 18.74
CA VAL A 510 -5.79 19.31 18.72
C VAL A 510 -5.76 20.25 17.52
N SER A 511 -5.74 21.55 17.79
CA SER A 511 -5.73 22.59 16.75
C SER A 511 -4.57 22.38 15.77
N GLY A 512 -4.86 22.31 14.47
CA GLY A 512 -3.86 22.15 13.40
C GLY A 512 -3.38 20.71 13.14
N ARG A 513 -3.90 19.71 13.88
CA ARG A 513 -3.42 18.32 13.77
C ARG A 513 -3.65 17.71 12.40
N LEU A 514 -4.79 17.99 11.78
CA LEU A 514 -5.12 17.41 10.48
C LEU A 514 -4.18 17.95 9.40
N GLU A 515 -3.90 19.25 9.41
CA GLU A 515 -2.98 19.90 8.49
C GLU A 515 -1.55 19.40 8.68
N GLU A 516 -1.10 19.30 9.94
CA GLU A 516 0.20 18.71 10.29
C GLU A 516 0.30 17.26 9.79
N SER A 517 -0.73 16.46 10.02
CA SER A 517 -0.77 15.06 9.60
C SER A 517 -0.85 14.92 8.09
N GLN A 518 -1.56 15.81 7.39
CA GLN A 518 -1.63 15.85 5.92
C GLN A 518 -0.27 16.20 5.31
N GLN A 519 0.44 17.17 5.88
CA GLN A 519 1.78 17.53 5.42
C GLN A 519 2.76 16.38 5.67
N PHE A 520 2.77 15.83 6.89
CA PHE A 520 3.56 14.66 7.22
C PHE A 520 3.25 13.50 6.28
N CYS A 521 1.97 13.15 6.08
CA CYS A 521 1.57 12.05 5.22
C CYS A 521 1.89 12.30 3.75
N ALA A 522 1.81 13.54 3.26
CA ALA A 522 2.22 13.87 1.89
C ALA A 522 3.70 13.56 1.66
N GLU A 523 4.56 13.86 2.62
CA GLU A 523 6.00 13.53 2.54
C GLU A 523 6.28 12.05 2.85
N PHE A 524 5.57 11.47 3.81
CA PHE A 524 5.76 10.09 4.28
C PHE A 524 5.24 9.03 3.30
N THR A 525 4.23 9.36 2.49
CA THR A 525 3.64 8.47 1.47
C THR A 525 4.02 8.85 0.04
N ASP A 526 4.70 9.98 -0.16
CA ASP A 526 5.48 10.19 -1.38
C ASP A 526 6.68 9.24 -1.30
N GLY A 527 6.74 8.24 -2.17
CA GLY A 527 7.67 7.12 -2.01
C GLY A 527 7.35 6.24 -0.79
N TRP A 528 8.38 5.63 -0.21
CA TRP A 528 8.24 4.80 0.99
C TRP A 528 9.27 5.28 2.00
N ASN A 529 8.83 5.57 3.23
CA ASN A 529 9.67 5.96 4.35
C ASN A 529 9.57 4.88 5.45
N ALA A 530 10.72 4.33 5.83
CA ALA A 530 10.81 3.29 6.85
C ALA A 530 11.00 3.76 8.27
N GLN A 531 11.48 4.99 8.40
CA GLN A 531 12.18 5.39 9.60
C GLN A 531 11.13 5.71 10.63
N VAL A 532 11.00 4.86 11.66
CA VAL A 532 10.04 5.10 12.76
C VAL A 532 10.37 6.43 13.45
N THR A 533 11.62 6.88 13.39
CA THR A 533 12.05 8.21 13.86
C THR A 533 11.41 9.38 13.12
N ASP A 534 11.03 9.16 11.86
CA ASP A 534 10.39 10.18 11.02
C ASP A 534 8.88 10.24 11.28
N VAL A 535 8.32 9.21 11.94
CA VAL A 535 6.93 9.19 12.36
C VAL A 535 6.75 10.10 13.58
N PRO A 536 5.82 11.07 13.54
CA PRO A 536 5.54 11.94 14.66
C PRO A 536 5.15 11.17 15.92
N LYS A 537 5.61 11.65 17.07
CA LYS A 537 5.38 11.00 18.38
C LYS A 537 3.90 10.68 18.67
N TYR A 538 2.99 11.56 18.25
CA TYR A 538 1.55 11.33 18.44
C TYR A 538 0.99 10.17 17.60
N ALA A 539 1.63 9.84 16.48
CA ALA A 539 1.30 8.70 15.65
C ALA A 539 1.99 7.44 16.18
N THR A 540 3.29 7.49 16.53
CA THR A 540 4.00 6.34 17.11
C THR A 540 3.37 5.83 18.41
N GLU A 541 2.85 6.72 19.26
CA GLU A 541 2.16 6.35 20.50
C GLU A 541 0.76 5.75 20.26
N ALA A 542 0.10 6.10 19.15
CA ALA A 542 -1.27 5.70 18.86
C ALA A 542 -1.37 4.47 17.96
N CYS A 543 -0.35 4.22 17.14
CA CYS A 543 -0.27 3.14 16.17
C CYS A 543 0.50 1.97 16.79
N THR A 544 -0.21 0.99 17.37
CA THR A 544 0.42 -0.19 17.98
C THR A 544 0.85 -1.24 16.94
N GLY A 545 1.96 -1.94 17.19
CA GLY A 545 2.47 -3.00 16.31
C GLY A 545 3.49 -2.45 15.30
N ASN A 546 3.39 -2.88 14.04
CA ASN A 546 4.21 -2.35 12.94
C ASN A 546 3.80 -0.90 12.63
N VAL A 547 4.47 0.05 13.29
CA VAL A 547 4.12 1.49 13.26
C VAL A 547 4.12 2.02 11.83
N ILE A 548 5.11 1.66 11.00
CA ILE A 548 5.24 2.13 9.62
C ILE A 548 4.04 1.71 8.77
N SER A 549 3.70 0.41 8.78
CA SER A 549 2.55 -0.11 8.05
C SER A 549 1.24 0.56 8.51
N ARG A 550 1.09 0.72 9.83
CA ARG A 550 -0.11 1.35 10.43
C ARG A 550 -0.25 2.81 10.06
N VAL A 551 0.84 3.57 10.12
CA VAL A 551 0.87 5.00 9.78
C VAL A 551 0.67 5.19 8.28
N SER A 552 1.33 4.42 7.43
CA SER A 552 1.13 4.46 5.97
C SER A 552 -0.34 4.19 5.61
N SER A 553 -0.92 3.15 6.20
CA SER A 553 -2.35 2.84 6.03
C SER A 553 -3.24 4.00 6.49
N ALA A 554 -2.98 4.58 7.66
CA ALA A 554 -3.76 5.71 8.16
C ALA A 554 -3.57 7.00 7.34
N CYS A 555 -2.37 7.23 6.81
CA CYS A 555 -2.06 8.33 5.89
C CYS A 555 -2.85 8.23 4.58
N SER A 556 -2.93 7.02 3.99
CA SER A 556 -3.77 6.76 2.80
C SER A 556 -5.26 7.05 3.05
N CYS A 557 -5.63 7.10 4.32
CA CYS A 557 -6.95 7.37 4.80
C CYS A 557 -7.15 8.81 5.25
N LEU A 558 -6.16 9.70 5.25
CA LEU A 558 -6.44 11.11 5.51
C LEU A 558 -7.26 11.71 4.37
N PRO A 559 -8.19 12.64 4.66
CA PRO A 559 -8.77 13.43 3.59
C PRO A 559 -7.62 14.10 2.86
N THR A 560 -7.58 14.00 1.53
CA THR A 560 -6.57 14.70 0.73
C THR A 560 -6.59 16.17 1.15
N PRO A 561 -5.43 16.79 1.47
CA PRO A 561 -5.39 18.22 1.68
C PRO A 561 -6.06 18.84 0.46
N THR A 562 -7.19 19.52 0.67
CA THR A 562 -7.85 20.25 -0.40
C THR A 562 -6.78 21.21 -0.87
N ALA A 563 -6.22 21.01 -2.07
CA ALA A 563 -5.04 21.73 -2.53
C ALA A 563 -5.22 23.20 -2.16
N SER A 564 -4.49 23.65 -1.15
CA SER A 564 -4.56 25.04 -0.74
C SER A 564 -3.82 25.78 -1.84
N TYR A 565 -4.57 26.16 -2.86
CA TYR A 565 -4.17 27.06 -3.92
C TYR A 565 -3.36 28.19 -3.25
N PRO A 566 -2.11 28.48 -3.65
CA PRO A 566 -1.34 29.56 -3.04
C PRO A 566 -2.10 30.90 -3.09
N GLU A 567 -3.05 31.03 -4.02
CA GLU A 567 -4.04 32.11 -4.10
C GLU A 567 -4.92 32.22 -2.84
N SER A 568 -5.32 31.10 -2.23
CA SER A 568 -6.10 31.08 -0.98
C SER A 568 -5.33 31.71 0.19
N GLN A 569 -4.02 31.47 0.29
CA GLN A 569 -3.17 32.10 1.31
C GLN A 569 -2.99 33.59 1.01
N ILE A 570 -2.75 33.97 -0.25
CA ILE A 570 -2.59 35.37 -0.68
C ILE A 570 -3.88 36.19 -0.40
N ILE A 571 -5.06 35.63 -0.69
CA ILE A 571 -6.34 36.28 -0.41
C ILE A 571 -6.61 36.32 1.10
N THR A 572 -6.29 35.25 1.84
CA THR A 572 -6.45 35.22 3.30
C THR A 572 -5.55 36.26 3.98
N GLU A 573 -4.29 36.39 3.57
CA GLU A 573 -3.38 37.43 4.04
C GLU A 573 -3.97 38.83 3.84
N MET A 574 -4.52 39.12 2.65
CA MET A 574 -5.21 40.38 2.37
C MET A 574 -6.39 40.63 3.32
N MET A 575 -7.17 39.58 3.62
CA MET A 575 -8.34 39.69 4.49
C MET A 575 -7.97 39.85 5.97
N THR A 576 -6.84 39.30 6.40
CA THR A 576 -6.40 39.34 7.82
C THR A 576 -5.42 40.47 8.14
N ASN A 577 -4.74 41.04 7.14
CA ASN A 577 -3.77 42.11 7.32
C ASN A 577 -4.23 43.40 6.62
N ASP A 578 -4.55 44.42 7.41
CA ASP A 578 -5.05 45.70 6.91
C ASP A 578 -4.01 46.52 6.12
N GLU A 579 -2.72 46.21 6.25
CA GLU A 579 -1.65 46.87 5.48
C GLU A 579 -1.52 46.32 4.05
N ILE A 580 -2.07 45.15 3.76
CA ILE A 580 -2.04 44.54 2.42
C ILE A 580 -3.23 45.08 1.62
N SER A 581 -2.94 45.84 0.56
CA SER A 581 -3.98 46.39 -0.30
C SER A 581 -4.50 45.35 -1.31
N PRO A 582 -5.77 45.46 -1.73
CA PRO A 582 -6.32 44.66 -2.83
C PRO A 582 -5.50 44.67 -4.12
N GLU A 583 -4.85 45.80 -4.43
CA GLU A 583 -4.00 45.97 -5.61
C GLU A 583 -2.73 45.10 -5.56
N ILE A 584 -2.05 45.04 -4.41
CA ILE A 584 -0.88 44.18 -4.21
C ILE A 584 -1.26 42.70 -4.34
N THR A 585 -2.44 42.34 -3.82
CA THR A 585 -2.97 40.97 -3.88
C THR A 585 -3.30 40.55 -5.31
N VAL A 586 -3.89 41.46 -6.09
CA VAL A 586 -4.17 41.24 -7.52
C VAL A 586 -2.87 41.01 -8.30
N ASP A 587 -1.83 41.82 -8.08
CA ASP A 587 -0.53 41.63 -8.74
C ASP A 587 0.12 40.28 -8.40
N LYS A 588 0.07 39.86 -7.13
CA LYS A 588 0.61 38.57 -6.70
C LYS A 588 -0.12 37.39 -7.36
N ILE A 589 -1.44 37.44 -7.42
CA ILE A 589 -2.26 36.38 -8.03
C ILE A 589 -2.00 36.30 -9.53
N VAL A 590 -1.94 37.44 -10.23
CA VAL A 590 -1.70 37.43 -11.68
C VAL A 590 -0.29 36.92 -12.03
N VAL A 591 0.73 37.29 -11.26
CA VAL A 591 2.10 36.74 -11.44
C VAL A 591 2.12 35.22 -11.24
N LEU A 592 1.41 34.72 -10.23
CA LEU A 592 1.30 33.29 -9.95
C LEU A 592 0.58 32.55 -11.09
N THR A 593 -0.56 33.06 -11.54
CA THR A 593 -1.31 32.52 -12.69
C THR A 593 -0.49 32.54 -13.98
N CYS A 594 0.26 33.61 -14.26
CA CYS A 594 1.14 33.69 -15.44
C CYS A 594 2.33 32.73 -15.36
N THR A 595 2.86 32.45 -14.16
CA THR A 595 3.97 31.50 -13.97
C THR A 595 3.50 30.06 -14.19
N LEU A 596 2.28 29.72 -13.75
CA LEU A 596 1.64 28.42 -14.00
C LEU A 596 1.22 28.23 -15.47
N ALA A 597 0.82 29.31 -16.14
CA ALA A 597 0.52 29.32 -17.57
C ALA A 597 1.74 29.00 -18.44
N ALA A 598 2.94 29.36 -17.99
CA ALA A 598 4.19 29.12 -18.73
C ALA A 598 4.66 27.66 -18.70
N THR A 599 4.10 26.83 -17.80
CA THR A 599 4.54 25.44 -17.55
C THR A 599 3.48 24.38 -17.87
N SER A 600 2.26 24.78 -18.27
CA SER A 600 1.11 23.87 -18.46
C SER A 600 0.52 23.89 -19.88
N SER A 601 -0.15 22.81 -20.27
CA SER A 601 -0.92 22.75 -21.52
C SER A 601 -2.25 23.49 -21.35
N GLY A 602 -2.65 24.34 -22.32
CA GLY A 602 -3.68 25.37 -22.17
C GLY A 602 -5.09 25.00 -21.65
N SER A 603 -5.40 23.73 -21.37
CA SER A 603 -6.62 23.31 -20.64
C SER A 603 -6.55 23.56 -19.13
N ASP A 604 -5.36 23.70 -18.53
CA ASP A 604 -5.21 23.92 -17.08
C ASP A 604 -5.52 25.36 -16.63
N LEU A 605 -5.44 26.33 -17.54
CA LEU A 605 -5.67 27.75 -17.26
C LEU A 605 -7.14 28.06 -16.92
N ASP A 606 -8.07 27.47 -17.68
CA ASP A 606 -9.52 27.64 -17.43
C ASP A 606 -9.94 26.96 -16.12
N GLN A 607 -9.35 25.80 -15.82
CA GLN A 607 -9.58 25.10 -14.55
C GLN A 607 -8.99 25.88 -13.36
N HIS A 608 -7.83 26.50 -13.53
CA HIS A 608 -7.20 27.34 -12.53
C HIS A 608 -8.02 28.60 -12.22
N ALA A 609 -8.51 29.30 -13.26
CA ALA A 609 -9.42 30.44 -13.09
C ALA A 609 -10.69 30.03 -12.32
N LEU A 610 -11.27 28.87 -12.62
CA LEU A 610 -12.43 28.34 -11.91
C LEU A 610 -12.14 28.09 -10.40
N ASN A 611 -10.95 27.57 -10.07
CA ASN A 611 -10.54 27.27 -8.71
C ASN A 611 -10.29 28.54 -7.86
N VAL A 612 -9.71 29.59 -8.46
CA VAL A 612 -9.59 30.92 -7.83
C VAL A 612 -10.96 31.49 -7.49
N SER A 613 -11.94 31.28 -8.37
CA SER A 613 -13.33 31.72 -8.21
C SER A 613 -14.04 31.04 -7.04
N HIS A 614 -13.91 29.71 -6.95
CA HIS A 614 -14.46 28.93 -5.83
C HIS A 614 -13.83 29.33 -4.49
N THR A 615 -12.53 29.61 -4.49
CA THR A 615 -11.80 30.07 -3.30
C THR A 615 -12.31 31.43 -2.82
N LEU A 616 -12.56 32.37 -3.74
CA LEU A 616 -13.11 33.69 -3.43
C LEU A 616 -14.51 33.61 -2.82
N ILE A 617 -15.36 32.73 -3.34
CA ILE A 617 -16.71 32.50 -2.80
C ILE A 617 -16.63 31.92 -1.38
N ALA A 618 -15.75 30.94 -1.15
CA ALA A 618 -15.59 30.31 0.16
C ALA A 618 -15.07 31.31 1.23
N ILE A 619 -14.19 32.23 0.85
CA ILE A 619 -13.68 33.29 1.73
C ILE A 619 -14.75 34.36 1.96
N ALA A 620 -15.49 34.78 0.92
CA ALA A 620 -16.59 35.74 1.02
C ALA A 620 -17.67 35.30 2.02
N MET A 621 -18.05 34.03 1.98
CA MET A 621 -19.06 33.46 2.88
C MET A 621 -18.62 33.39 4.35
N ARG A 622 -17.32 33.53 4.64
CA ARG A 622 -16.74 33.44 5.99
C ARG A 622 -16.18 34.78 6.49
N ALA A 623 -16.16 35.80 5.62
CA ALA A 623 -15.59 37.10 5.93
C ALA A 623 -16.53 37.93 6.84
N PRO A 624 -15.99 38.56 7.90
CA PRO A 624 -16.73 39.56 8.68
C PRO A 624 -17.27 40.70 7.80
N HIS A 625 -18.47 41.23 8.12
CA HIS A 625 -19.14 42.26 7.32
C HIS A 625 -18.28 43.51 7.06
N ASP A 626 -17.41 43.88 8.00
CA ASP A 626 -16.50 45.02 7.90
C ASP A 626 -15.33 44.80 6.92
N LYS A 627 -15.08 43.56 6.50
CA LYS A 627 -14.04 43.18 5.54
C LYS A 627 -14.57 42.92 4.12
N LEU A 628 -15.89 42.88 3.92
CA LEU A 628 -16.52 42.68 2.61
C LEU A 628 -16.16 43.79 1.60
N SER A 629 -16.03 45.04 2.05
CA SER A 629 -15.64 46.17 1.20
C SER A 629 -14.27 45.99 0.56
N LYS A 630 -13.32 45.41 1.30
CA LYS A 630 -11.96 45.11 0.85
C LYS A 630 -11.93 43.98 -0.17
N LEU A 631 -12.82 43.00 0.00
CA LEU A 631 -13.00 41.89 -0.93
C LEU A 631 -13.67 42.34 -2.24
N VAL A 632 -14.64 43.25 -2.16
CA VAL A 632 -15.29 43.85 -3.34
C VAL A 632 -14.30 44.68 -4.15
N ASP A 633 -13.46 45.50 -3.49
CA ASP A 633 -12.39 46.26 -4.16
C ASP A 633 -11.37 45.33 -4.84
N PHE A 634 -11.02 44.21 -4.22
CA PHE A 634 -10.19 43.17 -4.83
C PHE A 634 -10.81 42.58 -6.10
N CYS A 635 -12.08 42.16 -6.04
CA CYS A 635 -12.78 41.59 -7.20
C CYS A 635 -12.89 42.59 -8.36
N PHE A 636 -13.18 43.86 -8.07
CA PHE A 636 -13.23 44.93 -9.08
C PHE A 636 -11.88 45.13 -9.76
N ARG A 637 -10.79 45.16 -8.98
CA ARG A 637 -9.44 45.35 -9.51
C ARG A 637 -8.96 44.16 -10.31
N LEU A 638 -9.25 42.94 -9.86
CA LEU A 638 -8.94 41.72 -10.62
C LEU A 638 -9.65 41.71 -11.98
N HIS A 639 -10.90 42.19 -12.03
CA HIS A 639 -11.68 42.28 -13.27
C HIS A 639 -11.11 43.34 -14.25
N LEU A 640 -10.60 44.45 -13.73
CA LEU A 640 -10.08 45.56 -14.52
C LEU A 640 -8.58 45.42 -14.86
N HIS A 641 -7.89 44.41 -14.31
CA HIS A 641 -6.44 44.28 -14.48
C HIS A 641 -6.07 43.83 -15.89
N THR A 642 -5.15 44.57 -16.53
CA THR A 642 -4.61 44.25 -17.85
C THR A 642 -3.13 43.94 -17.73
N THR A 643 -2.69 42.74 -18.11
CA THR A 643 -1.27 42.39 -18.12
C THR A 643 -0.71 42.23 -19.53
N SER A 644 0.56 42.63 -19.69
CA SER A 644 1.36 42.35 -20.87
C SER A 644 2.00 40.96 -20.77
N ASP A 645 1.91 40.16 -21.84
CA ASP A 645 2.55 38.84 -21.97
C ASP A 645 4.08 38.98 -21.79
N PRO A 646 4.68 38.37 -20.74
CA PRO A 646 6.11 38.47 -20.48
C PRO A 646 6.98 37.72 -21.50
N ILE A 647 6.41 36.81 -22.30
CA ILE A 647 7.14 35.92 -23.22
C ILE A 647 7.16 36.48 -24.65
N ASN A 648 6.04 37.03 -25.14
CA ASN A 648 5.93 37.51 -26.52
C ASN A 648 5.79 39.04 -26.68
N GLY A 649 5.75 39.80 -25.58
CA GLY A 649 5.68 41.26 -25.62
C GLY A 649 4.38 41.85 -26.21
N GLY A 650 3.34 41.03 -26.37
CA GLY A 650 1.98 41.46 -26.75
C GLY A 650 1.12 41.74 -25.51
N ALA A 651 0.12 42.61 -25.62
CA ALA A 651 -0.93 42.69 -24.60
C ALA A 651 -1.73 41.39 -24.59
N LEU A 652 -1.86 40.71 -23.45
CA LEU A 652 -2.94 39.75 -23.29
C LEU A 652 -4.23 40.57 -23.37
N SER A 653 -5.14 40.17 -24.26
CA SER A 653 -6.45 40.83 -24.29
C SER A 653 -7.08 40.68 -22.89
N PRO A 654 -7.75 41.71 -22.34
CA PRO A 654 -8.56 41.52 -21.13
C PRO A 654 -9.44 40.28 -21.32
N LEU A 655 -9.65 39.49 -20.25
CA LEU A 655 -10.58 38.36 -20.23
C LEU A 655 -11.77 38.69 -21.16
N ARG A 656 -11.81 38.00 -22.30
CA ARG A 656 -12.35 38.51 -23.58
C ARG A 656 -13.78 39.08 -23.46
N GLN A 657 -14.02 40.16 -24.19
CA GLN A 657 -15.30 40.85 -24.43
C GLN A 657 -16.35 40.00 -25.18
N ASP A 658 -16.72 38.83 -24.67
CA ASP A 658 -17.99 38.19 -25.04
C ASP A 658 -18.87 38.15 -23.80
N GLU A 659 -20.14 38.48 -23.98
CA GLU A 659 -21.11 38.78 -22.94
C GLU A 659 -21.05 37.81 -21.75
N ASP A 660 -20.92 38.44 -20.58
CA ASP A 660 -21.41 37.98 -19.29
C ASP A 660 -20.54 36.99 -18.49
N LEU A 661 -19.43 37.51 -17.95
CA LEU A 661 -18.71 36.86 -16.83
C LEU A 661 -19.63 36.70 -15.59
N TRP A 662 -20.68 37.52 -15.46
CA TRP A 662 -21.68 37.44 -14.39
C TRP A 662 -22.75 36.36 -14.65
N SER A 663 -23.07 36.03 -15.91
CA SER A 663 -23.96 34.90 -16.27
C SER A 663 -23.45 33.56 -15.73
N LYS A 664 -22.13 33.42 -15.59
CA LYS A 664 -21.49 32.21 -15.08
C LYS A 664 -21.36 32.23 -13.55
N TRP A 665 -21.52 33.38 -12.88
CA TRP A 665 -21.23 33.60 -11.46
C TRP A 665 -22.39 34.33 -10.73
N PRO A 666 -23.63 33.78 -10.76
CA PRO A 666 -24.84 34.46 -10.28
C PRO A 666 -24.83 34.80 -8.76
N HIS A 667 -23.98 34.15 -7.98
CA HIS A 667 -23.82 34.43 -6.55
C HIS A 667 -22.93 35.65 -6.27
N LEU A 668 -21.93 35.93 -7.11
CA LEU A 668 -21.06 37.10 -6.96
C LEU A 668 -21.81 38.39 -7.34
N GLU A 669 -22.69 38.30 -8.35
CA GLU A 669 -23.61 39.37 -8.75
C GLU A 669 -24.52 39.80 -7.60
N HIS A 670 -24.98 38.84 -6.78
CA HIS A 670 -25.83 39.10 -5.61
C HIS A 670 -25.10 39.90 -4.51
N VAL A 671 -23.84 39.55 -4.22
CA VAL A 671 -23.01 40.21 -3.21
C VAL A 671 -22.60 41.62 -3.63
N VAL A 672 -22.29 41.81 -4.91
CA VAL A 672 -21.95 43.14 -5.46
C VAL A 672 -23.19 44.03 -5.57
N LYS A 673 -24.35 43.49 -6.00
CA LYS A 673 -25.62 44.24 -6.05
C LYS A 673 -26.14 44.64 -4.66
N GLU A 674 -25.98 43.79 -3.63
CA GLU A 674 -26.29 44.18 -2.24
C GLU A 674 -25.40 45.34 -1.74
N TYR A 675 -24.11 45.33 -2.09
CA TYR A 675 -23.17 46.38 -1.68
C TYR A 675 -23.41 47.72 -2.41
N GLU A 676 -23.69 47.68 -3.72
CA GLU A 676 -24.08 48.85 -4.52
C GLU A 676 -25.43 49.45 -4.09
N TRP A 677 -26.38 48.61 -3.65
CA TRP A 677 -27.66 49.07 -3.07
C TRP A 677 -27.50 49.67 -1.68
N SER A 678 -26.52 49.23 -0.89
CA SER A 678 -26.26 49.79 0.45
C SER A 678 -25.53 51.14 0.44
N THR A 679 -24.90 51.51 -0.68
CA THR A 679 -24.02 52.70 -0.79
C THR A 679 -24.50 53.75 -1.79
N SER A 680 -25.53 53.48 -2.60
CA SER A 680 -26.07 54.46 -3.54
C SER A 680 -27.18 55.32 -2.92
N VAL A 681 -26.78 56.51 -2.44
CA VAL A 681 -27.69 57.65 -2.39
C VAL A 681 -27.80 58.20 -3.81
N TYR A 682 -28.73 57.67 -4.62
CA TYR A 682 -29.15 58.33 -5.85
C TYR A 682 -30.17 59.42 -5.51
N GLU A 683 -29.67 60.65 -5.41
CA GLU A 683 -30.48 61.86 -5.64
C GLU A 683 -30.89 61.89 -7.13
N SER A 684 -32.02 61.27 -7.47
CA SER A 684 -32.79 61.65 -8.64
C SER A 684 -34.27 61.30 -8.45
N GLU A 685 -35.05 62.34 -8.18
CA GLU A 685 -36.51 62.42 -8.32
C GLU A 685 -37.32 61.28 -7.68
N ILE A 686 -37.48 61.38 -6.36
CA ILE A 686 -38.65 60.83 -5.69
C ILE A 686 -39.88 61.57 -6.22
N SER A 687 -40.64 60.94 -7.11
CA SER A 687 -42.06 61.26 -7.22
C SER A 687 -42.81 60.48 -6.15
N ASP A 688 -43.38 61.22 -5.20
CA ASP A 688 -44.27 60.74 -4.14
C ASP A 688 -45.39 59.86 -4.69
N ASN A 689 -45.28 58.52 -4.56
CA ASN A 689 -46.40 57.60 -4.30
C ASN A 689 -45.90 56.13 -4.24
N GLN A 690 -46.17 55.47 -3.09
CA GLN A 690 -46.41 54.02 -2.78
C GLN A 690 -45.94 52.93 -3.78
N PRO A 691 -45.46 51.68 -3.42
CA PRO A 691 -45.77 50.85 -2.23
C PRO A 691 -44.61 49.92 -1.72
N TYR A 692 -43.35 50.14 -2.11
CA TYR A 692 -42.29 49.11 -2.03
C TYR A 692 -41.74 48.78 -0.62
N GLN A 693 -41.86 49.68 0.37
CA GLN A 693 -41.35 49.40 1.73
C GLN A 693 -42.12 48.28 2.44
N ASN A 694 -43.40 48.07 2.12
CA ASN A 694 -44.18 46.99 2.73
C ASN A 694 -43.85 45.62 2.13
N TYR A 695 -43.40 45.54 0.88
CA TYR A 695 -43.07 44.28 0.22
C TYR A 695 -41.80 43.64 0.79
N THR A 696 -40.74 44.44 0.97
CA THR A 696 -39.46 43.96 1.50
C THR A 696 -39.57 43.55 2.97
N ALA A 697 -40.31 44.31 3.79
CA ALA A 697 -40.56 43.97 5.20
C ALA A 697 -41.43 42.71 5.36
N TRP A 698 -42.44 42.53 4.50
CA TRP A 698 -43.27 41.33 4.48
C TRP A 698 -42.50 40.09 4.02
N ARG A 699 -41.63 40.22 3.01
CA ARG A 699 -40.79 39.12 2.50
C ARG A 699 -39.77 38.67 3.54
N ALA A 700 -39.15 39.60 4.27
CA ALA A 700 -38.24 39.28 5.38
C ALA A 700 -38.95 38.51 6.52
N GLN A 701 -40.17 38.92 6.89
CA GLN A 701 -40.96 38.22 7.93
C GLN A 701 -41.36 36.80 7.51
N LEU A 702 -41.65 36.54 6.24
CA LEU A 702 -41.94 35.20 5.76
C LEU A 702 -40.72 34.28 5.74
N TYR A 703 -39.54 34.83 5.45
CA TYR A 703 -38.29 34.08 5.58
C TYR A 703 -37.97 33.70 7.03
N GLU A 704 -38.24 34.59 8.00
CA GLU A 704 -38.10 34.27 9.44
C GLU A 704 -39.06 33.15 9.88
N LEU A 705 -40.24 33.04 9.26
CA LEU A 705 -41.20 31.96 9.48
C LEU A 705 -40.91 30.69 8.65
N GLY A 706 -39.78 30.65 7.93
CA GLY A 706 -39.33 29.46 7.19
C GLY A 706 -39.94 29.28 5.79
N PHE A 707 -40.57 30.31 5.23
CA PHE A 707 -41.13 30.31 3.88
C PHE A 707 -40.14 30.92 2.86
N SER A 708 -40.18 30.42 1.63
CA SER A 708 -39.44 30.99 0.50
C SER A 708 -40.38 31.60 -0.52
N VAL A 709 -40.08 32.83 -0.94
CA VAL A 709 -40.94 33.67 -1.78
C VAL A 709 -40.28 33.90 -3.13
N TRP A 710 -40.96 33.48 -4.20
CA TRP A 710 -40.49 33.60 -5.58
C TRP A 710 -41.47 34.43 -6.42
N THR A 711 -40.93 35.28 -7.29
CA THR A 711 -41.67 36.01 -8.33
C THR A 711 -41.13 35.57 -9.68
N GLU A 712 -41.99 35.04 -10.54
CA GLU A 712 -41.63 34.70 -11.92
C GLU A 712 -42.01 35.85 -12.87
N GLU A 713 -41.04 36.35 -13.63
CA GLU A 713 -41.24 37.37 -14.65
C GLU A 713 -41.86 36.75 -15.91
N ALA A 714 -43.19 36.64 -15.96
CA ALA A 714 -43.93 36.51 -17.22
C ALA A 714 -45.44 36.71 -17.00
N ASP A 715 -45.95 37.88 -17.38
CA ASP A 715 -47.34 38.27 -17.75
C ASP A 715 -48.56 37.84 -16.90
N TYR A 716 -48.40 37.09 -15.82
CA TYR A 716 -49.36 36.99 -14.71
C TYR A 716 -48.55 36.94 -13.42
N THR A 717 -48.61 38.01 -12.64
CA THR A 717 -47.83 38.07 -11.40
C THR A 717 -48.50 37.13 -10.40
N TYR A 718 -47.75 36.20 -9.82
CA TYR A 718 -48.19 35.45 -8.64
C TYR A 718 -46.98 35.24 -7.74
N ILE A 719 -47.23 35.28 -6.45
CA ILE A 719 -46.26 35.00 -5.41
C ILE A 719 -46.37 33.52 -5.07
N ARG A 720 -45.27 32.80 -5.32
CA ARG A 720 -45.18 31.37 -5.01
C ARG A 720 -44.61 31.17 -3.61
N LEU A 721 -45.41 30.59 -2.73
CA LEU A 721 -45.01 30.22 -1.37
C LEU A 721 -44.83 28.70 -1.32
N THR A 722 -43.64 28.28 -0.88
CA THR A 722 -43.31 26.86 -0.73
C THR A 722 -43.01 26.55 0.73
N TRP A 723 -43.72 25.58 1.31
CA TRP A 723 -43.53 25.14 2.69
C TRP A 723 -43.31 23.64 2.79
N VAL A 724 -42.51 23.22 3.77
CA VAL A 724 -42.04 21.84 3.92
C VAL A 724 -42.49 21.31 5.28
N PHE A 725 -43.29 20.25 5.30
CA PHE A 725 -43.64 19.56 6.54
C PHE A 725 -42.63 18.44 6.85
N GLY A 726 -42.13 18.39 8.09
CA GLY A 726 -41.39 17.27 8.67
C GLY A 726 -40.21 17.66 9.57
N ARG A 727 -39.96 16.91 10.66
CA ARG A 727 -38.72 17.00 11.45
C ARG A 727 -37.54 16.49 10.61
N ASN A 728 -36.35 17.02 10.91
CA ASN A 728 -35.13 16.88 10.10
C ASN A 728 -34.62 15.45 9.85
N ASP A 729 -35.25 14.42 10.40
CA ASP A 729 -34.69 13.06 10.44
C ASP A 729 -35.50 12.02 9.63
N ASP A 730 -36.47 12.43 8.80
CA ASP A 730 -37.16 11.53 7.86
C ASP A 730 -37.06 12.02 6.41
N HIS A 731 -36.65 11.13 5.50
CA HIS A 731 -36.39 11.38 4.08
C HIS A 731 -37.65 11.56 3.22
N SER A 732 -38.82 11.77 3.81
CA SER A 732 -40.08 12.03 3.08
C SER A 732 -40.64 13.44 3.30
N LYS A 733 -39.84 14.47 3.00
CA LYS A 733 -40.31 15.87 2.96
C LYS A 733 -41.41 16.05 1.91
N ARG A 734 -42.67 16.23 2.33
CA ARG A 734 -43.76 16.65 1.42
C ARG A 734 -43.79 18.18 1.31
N ARG A 735 -43.58 18.70 0.10
CA ARG A 735 -43.76 20.13 -0.22
C ARG A 735 -45.21 20.38 -0.59
N GLN A 736 -45.86 21.35 0.05
CA GLN A 736 -47.08 21.94 -0.48
C GLN A 736 -46.75 23.27 -1.16
N ARG A 737 -47.45 23.53 -2.27
CA ARG A 737 -47.30 24.72 -3.11
C ARG A 737 -48.59 25.52 -3.06
N LEU A 738 -48.46 26.82 -2.85
CA LEU A 738 -49.56 27.77 -3.01
C LEU A 738 -49.08 28.92 -3.90
N ASP A 739 -49.80 29.16 -4.99
CA ASP A 739 -49.55 30.27 -5.91
C ASP A 739 -50.61 31.36 -5.65
N VAL A 740 -50.19 32.54 -5.17
CA VAL A 740 -51.08 33.65 -4.83
C VAL A 740 -50.98 34.73 -5.90
N PRO A 741 -52.03 35.03 -6.67
CA PRO A 741 -51.96 36.04 -7.72
C PRO A 741 -51.65 37.44 -7.16
N PHE A 742 -50.76 38.14 -7.84
CA PHE A 742 -50.30 39.49 -7.59
C PHE A 742 -50.53 40.25 -8.90
N LEU A 743 -51.09 41.46 -8.91
CA LEU A 743 -51.27 42.19 -10.17
C LEU A 743 -50.66 43.58 -10.02
N GLN A 744 -49.69 43.84 -10.88
CA GLN A 744 -48.96 45.09 -10.96
C GLN A 744 -49.88 46.14 -11.61
N GLU A 745 -50.08 47.25 -10.90
CA GLU A 745 -50.70 48.50 -11.36
C GLU A 745 -52.23 48.58 -11.47
N SER A 746 -52.89 48.78 -10.31
CA SER A 746 -54.13 49.57 -10.25
C SER A 746 -54.13 50.44 -8.99
N PRO A 747 -54.37 51.77 -9.08
CA PRO A 747 -54.47 52.64 -7.91
C PRO A 747 -55.59 52.23 -6.95
N PHE A 748 -56.64 51.57 -7.46
CA PHE A 748 -57.75 51.06 -6.65
C PHE A 748 -57.33 49.88 -5.75
N LEU A 749 -56.38 49.06 -6.20
CA LEU A 749 -55.86 47.92 -5.45
C LEU A 749 -54.96 48.35 -4.27
N SER A 750 -54.28 49.50 -4.38
CA SER A 750 -53.43 50.03 -3.29
C SER A 750 -54.18 50.28 -1.98
N GLN A 751 -55.48 50.57 -2.02
CA GLN A 751 -56.31 50.73 -0.82
C GLN A 751 -56.76 49.39 -0.23
N LEU A 752 -56.96 48.35 -1.04
CA LEU A 752 -57.28 46.99 -0.58
C LEU A 752 -56.05 46.27 0.00
N PHE A 753 -54.86 46.56 -0.52
CA PHE A 753 -53.58 46.02 -0.05
C PHE A 753 -53.04 46.67 1.24
N GLN A 754 -53.74 47.66 1.80
CA GLN A 754 -53.40 48.23 3.09
C GLN A 754 -54.03 47.44 4.24
N GLY A 755 -53.18 46.60 4.84
CA GLY A 755 -53.39 46.06 6.19
C GLY A 755 -54.12 44.71 6.22
N HIS A 756 -55.40 44.67 5.87
CA HIS A 756 -56.27 43.55 6.26
C HIS A 756 -55.96 42.23 5.54
N PHE A 757 -55.71 42.26 4.23
CA PHE A 757 -55.40 41.06 3.44
C PHE A 757 -54.12 40.34 3.93
N TRP A 758 -53.04 41.11 4.12
CA TRP A 758 -51.76 40.57 4.61
C TRP A 758 -51.80 40.25 6.11
N GLN A 759 -52.66 40.91 6.88
CA GLN A 759 -52.88 40.55 8.28
C GLN A 759 -53.56 39.19 8.40
N SER A 760 -54.59 38.90 7.60
CA SER A 760 -55.26 37.60 7.59
C SER A 760 -54.30 36.45 7.23
N TRP A 761 -53.41 36.65 6.26
CA TRP A 761 -52.35 35.70 5.92
C TRP A 761 -51.31 35.54 7.03
N ARG A 762 -50.87 36.64 7.68
CA ARG A 762 -49.94 36.57 8.81
C ARG A 762 -50.55 35.83 10.01
N ASP A 763 -51.80 36.11 10.33
CA ASP A 763 -52.51 35.48 11.44
C ASP A 763 -52.78 33.99 11.16
N PHE A 764 -53.02 33.61 9.90
CA PHE A 764 -53.08 32.21 9.46
C PHE A 764 -51.74 31.49 9.64
N PHE A 765 -50.64 32.03 9.10
CA PHE A 765 -49.34 31.38 9.19
C PHE A 765 -48.80 31.32 10.62
N LYS A 766 -49.10 32.32 11.44
CA LYS A 766 -48.76 32.30 12.87
C LYS A 766 -49.51 31.21 13.64
N ALA A 767 -50.79 31.00 13.37
CA ALA A 767 -51.55 29.89 13.96
C ALA A 767 -50.98 28.52 13.52
N CYS A 768 -50.55 28.39 12.26
CA CYS A 768 -49.86 27.19 11.77
C CYS A 768 -48.50 26.95 12.44
N GLN A 769 -47.74 28.01 12.75
CA GLN A 769 -46.48 27.95 13.48
C GLN A 769 -46.72 27.54 14.95
N GLU A 770 -47.71 28.13 15.62
CA GLU A 770 -48.05 27.81 17.02
C GLU A 770 -48.55 26.35 17.16
N LEU A 771 -49.28 25.84 16.16
CA LEU A 771 -49.63 24.42 16.07
C LEU A 771 -48.39 23.52 15.94
N GLN A 772 -47.36 23.98 15.23
CA GLN A 772 -46.11 23.24 15.03
C GLN A 772 -45.25 23.22 16.31
N ASP A 773 -45.20 24.33 17.04
CA ASP A 773 -44.40 24.49 18.26
C ASP A 773 -44.99 23.73 19.47
N LEU A 774 -46.31 23.55 19.52
CA LEU A 774 -46.98 22.73 20.55
C LEU A 774 -46.61 21.23 20.47
N GLY A 775 -46.12 20.75 19.33
CA GLY A 775 -45.58 19.40 19.18
C GLY A 775 -46.55 18.25 19.48
N SER A 776 -47.86 18.51 19.58
CA SER A 776 -48.88 17.52 19.94
C SER A 776 -49.20 16.59 18.77
N GLN A 777 -49.07 15.28 18.98
CA GLN A 777 -49.57 14.26 18.04
C GLN A 777 -51.06 13.94 18.23
N ASP A 778 -51.73 14.54 19.21
CA ASP A 778 -53.14 14.26 19.52
C ASP A 778 -54.03 15.42 19.05
N LEU A 779 -54.64 15.23 17.88
CA LEU A 779 -55.58 16.18 17.28
C LEU A 779 -56.87 16.35 18.10
N SER A 780 -57.11 15.56 19.14
CA SER A 780 -58.33 15.66 19.97
C SER A 780 -58.24 16.66 21.12
N ASP A 781 -57.05 17.20 21.38
CA ASP A 781 -56.80 18.21 22.40
C ASP A 781 -57.57 19.52 22.11
N GLN A 782 -58.17 20.10 23.16
CA GLN A 782 -59.14 21.18 23.02
C GLN A 782 -58.50 22.50 22.56
N ASP A 783 -57.26 22.75 22.98
CA ASP A 783 -56.47 23.92 22.58
C ASP A 783 -55.96 23.75 21.13
N THR A 784 -55.53 22.54 20.77
CA THR A 784 -55.15 22.17 19.40
C THR A 784 -56.35 22.31 18.43
N GLN A 785 -57.54 21.86 18.83
CA GLN A 785 -58.78 21.99 18.03
C GLN A 785 -59.23 23.45 17.87
N GLU A 786 -59.00 24.30 18.87
CA GLU A 786 -59.31 25.72 18.78
C GLU A 786 -58.35 26.46 17.84
N LEU A 787 -57.06 26.13 17.89
CA LEU A 787 -56.05 26.67 16.96
C LEU A 787 -56.29 26.23 15.52
N ILE A 788 -56.66 24.96 15.30
CA ILE A 788 -57.05 24.47 13.96
C ILE A 788 -58.30 25.21 13.48
N ARG A 789 -59.29 25.43 14.35
CA ARG A 789 -60.51 26.19 14.02
C ARG A 789 -60.19 27.64 13.66
N GLN A 790 -59.27 28.28 14.38
CA GLN A 790 -58.81 29.64 14.07
C GLN A 790 -58.04 29.71 12.75
N ALA A 791 -57.16 28.75 12.47
CA ALA A 791 -56.46 28.67 11.19
C ALA A 791 -57.45 28.51 10.02
N LEU A 792 -58.44 27.62 10.14
CA LEU A 792 -59.46 27.43 9.11
C LEU A 792 -60.36 28.67 8.93
N GLN A 793 -60.73 29.37 10.00
CA GLN A 793 -61.50 30.61 9.92
C GLN A 793 -60.71 31.75 9.26
N ASN A 794 -59.40 31.82 9.50
CA ASN A 794 -58.54 32.82 8.84
C ASN A 794 -58.34 32.48 7.36
N MET A 795 -58.30 31.20 7.01
CA MET A 795 -58.28 30.73 5.61
C MET A 795 -59.58 31.05 4.86
N GLU A 796 -60.75 30.89 5.48
CA GLU A 796 -62.03 31.33 4.89
C GLU A 796 -62.07 32.85 4.66
N LYS A 797 -61.52 33.65 5.58
CA LYS A 797 -61.43 35.12 5.38
C LYS A 797 -60.55 35.49 4.19
N ILE A 798 -59.45 34.76 4.01
CA ILE A 798 -58.55 34.93 2.87
C ILE A 798 -59.27 34.63 1.55
N GLU A 799 -60.06 33.55 1.48
CA GLU A 799 -60.83 33.22 0.28
C GLU A 799 -61.92 34.25 -0.02
N VAL A 800 -62.59 34.77 1.02
CA VAL A 800 -63.58 35.85 0.87
C VAL A 800 -62.92 37.14 0.36
N ASP A 801 -61.78 37.52 0.93
CA ASP A 801 -61.02 38.70 0.50
C ASP A 801 -60.57 38.55 -0.97
N GLN A 802 -60.10 37.37 -1.38
CA GLN A 802 -59.75 37.07 -2.78
C GLN A 802 -60.96 37.14 -3.73
N ALA A 803 -62.12 36.63 -3.32
CA ALA A 803 -63.33 36.70 -4.14
C ALA A 803 -63.82 38.15 -4.34
N SER A 804 -63.70 39.01 -3.34
CA SER A 804 -64.00 40.45 -3.47
C SER A 804 -63.05 41.20 -4.41
N VAL A 805 -61.78 40.77 -4.50
CA VAL A 805 -60.80 41.35 -5.45
C VAL A 805 -61.17 40.98 -6.88
N HIS A 806 -61.52 39.73 -7.15
CA HIS A 806 -61.93 39.30 -8.50
C HIS A 806 -63.27 39.90 -8.98
N HIS A 807 -64.20 40.24 -8.07
CA HIS A 807 -65.47 40.86 -8.47
C HIS A 807 -65.33 42.36 -8.81
N ALA A 808 -64.28 43.03 -8.30
CA ALA A 808 -63.96 44.41 -8.64
C ALA A 808 -63.30 44.55 -10.02
N GLU A 809 -62.70 43.48 -10.55
CA GLU A 809 -62.02 43.45 -11.86
C GLU A 809 -62.97 43.17 -13.04
N SER A 810 -64.22 42.76 -12.79
CA SER A 810 -65.19 42.44 -13.86
C SER A 810 -66.22 43.55 -14.17
N ASN A 811 -65.99 44.79 -13.74
CA ASN A 811 -66.85 45.96 -14.03
C ASN A 811 -66.06 47.15 -14.57
#